data_AF-A0A9P9ACT5-F1
#
_entry.id   AF-A0A9P9ACT5-F1
#
_cell.length_a   1.000
_cell.length_b   1.000
_cell.length_c   1.000
_cell.angle_alpha   90.00
_cell.angle_beta   90.00
_cell.angle_gamma   90.00
#
_symmetry.space_group_name_H-M   'P 1'
#
loop_
_entity.id
_entity.type
_entity.pdbx_description
1 polymer ?
#
loop_
_entity_poly.entity_id
_entity_poly.type
_entity_poly.pdbx_seq_one_letter_code
_entity_poly.pdbx_strand_id
1 'polypeptide(L)'
;MLQRGLSFLFGAFCVALISTKITILTINAPTVPVSEFLFFLPTFFLPDVVAICVMRLLLRASKGYVAIVAAAVGIVASLVVVGAASSQLGFYYETGGELEWHEASTFARDKEALKVLLSGSATVLGFGCVILFTAACLHTFLYRIVGEVLVALAVDIVAICRWFLDRYRCDDRLTVSDTDSEAGDIAYRRNSNDGAPSNQRLLRANGDIEKADPSSPSSPPRKAFCLPPAFPLARVVKAVGSAFLAMALIVRPPVPFNHMSVTLPASLLEVFDFHEPPMDCFERSRRKLKNAWPFPDLVVREKWQGAKGHFKGWAPGRDSRLANKYRHRVPKWLMDNMPHGFQRFDPEIWKPEPPPPPPPPPGHHHGPPHGPHGMHRGPPPPPHPPAECPPEDLRISFYNPVEDPMKITNLDNDLLDPLKDALGSVRIKHVAIILMEALRVELFPIQKNSRFYDMVMEANDGEADVQEVNRRLAYLTPNIDSITGGIGGFDHSEDSEEFPRNWQDQTKEGFGGINVIGATTASTLSTKSFAANLCGTWPMAVENFDEADTESYQPCLPQIMSLLNGNKPETPPGEGKQPNSTTVEDFTEYKWRTGLFESMTETFDRQDRFDKKLGWDKILALQELKKDTSRYKPNDPAYEKLGYLGFAEPVLEPYIRDFIAEAEAERRRMFMMHFTSITHHPWELPSWFNKTTYLPTKRHQDLDKYMNTIRHHDYWLGQLMKIFEETGIADETLVVFAGDHGQAFTEDNKKQGTYENGHISNFRIPITFRHPQLPRIQYEANATSISILPTILDLLINSGSLSKVDAETASDLLYDYEGQSVLRPYRPAQDGRRAWNFAIVNSGAGILGVTSADTHWRLVLPLTKKFAYRMTDLLSDPGEADPVVSWSLSGMVSDVRRKYGEDAAAWAAEAESVAQWWLLERKRLWRHT
;
A
#
# COMPACT_ATOMS: atom_id res chain seq x y z
N MET A 1 27.94 36.54 14.59
CA MET A 1 26.60 35.93 14.52
C MET A 1 26.48 34.95 13.35
N LEU A 2 26.77 35.38 12.11
CA LEU A 2 26.65 34.53 10.91
C LEU A 2 27.36 33.16 11.02
N GLN A 3 28.61 33.12 11.48
CA GLN A 3 29.35 31.85 11.63
C GLN A 3 28.72 30.90 12.66
N ARG A 4 28.15 31.42 13.76
CA ARG A 4 27.43 30.59 14.74
C ARG A 4 26.15 30.02 14.14
N GLY A 5 25.41 30.82 13.36
CA GLY A 5 24.22 30.35 12.64
C GLY A 5 24.52 29.26 11.61
N LEU A 6 25.56 29.44 10.78
CA LEU A 6 25.98 28.42 9.81
C LEU A 6 26.49 27.14 10.49
N SER A 7 27.20 27.27 11.61
CA SER A 7 27.63 26.12 12.39
C SER A 7 26.43 25.37 12.99
N PHE A 8 25.42 26.07 13.51
CA PHE A 8 24.20 25.46 14.02
C PHE A 8 23.45 24.68 12.94
N LEU A 9 23.23 25.28 11.76
CA LEU A 9 22.55 24.60 10.64
C LEU A 9 23.32 23.36 10.17
N PHE A 10 24.65 23.43 10.12
CA PHE A 10 25.48 22.26 9.85
C PHE A 10 25.31 21.16 10.90
N GLY A 11 25.27 21.54 12.18
CA GLY A 11 25.00 20.61 13.29
C GLY A 11 23.63 19.94 13.15
N ALA A 12 22.59 20.72 12.83
CA ALA A 12 21.24 20.23 12.61
C ALA A 12 21.17 19.25 11.44
N PHE A 13 21.83 19.56 10.32
CA PHE A 13 21.97 18.65 9.18
C PHE A 13 22.63 17.32 9.58
N CYS A 14 23.75 17.37 10.33
CA CYS A 14 24.45 16.16 10.76
C CYS A 14 23.60 15.30 11.69
N VAL A 15 22.94 15.92 12.68
CA VAL A 15 22.07 15.20 13.62
C VAL A 15 20.90 14.56 12.89
N ALA A 16 20.22 15.31 12.02
CA ALA A 16 19.09 14.82 11.22
C ALA A 16 19.49 13.62 10.34
N LEU A 17 20.62 13.70 9.67
CA LEU A 17 21.08 12.67 8.74
C LEU A 17 21.52 11.40 9.49
N ILE A 18 22.20 11.54 10.63
CA ILE A 18 22.57 10.40 11.48
C ILE A 18 21.33 9.76 12.12
N SER A 19 20.37 10.55 12.62
CA SER A 19 19.15 10.01 13.24
C SER A 19 18.34 9.21 12.22
N THR A 20 18.14 9.72 11.01
CA THR A 20 17.49 8.98 9.93
C THR A 20 18.24 7.70 9.56
N LYS A 21 19.59 7.75 9.48
CA LYS A 21 20.38 6.54 9.20
C LYS A 21 20.18 5.48 10.28
N ILE A 22 20.21 5.86 11.56
CA ILE A 22 19.97 4.94 12.67
C ILE A 22 18.58 4.31 12.55
N THR A 23 17.55 5.08 12.19
CA THR A 23 16.19 4.56 11.96
C THR A 23 16.15 3.52 10.83
N ILE A 24 16.71 3.84 9.65
CA ILE A 24 16.76 2.90 8.50
C ILE A 24 17.48 1.60 8.91
N LEU A 25 18.61 1.72 9.61
CA LEU A 25 19.36 0.56 10.08
C LEU A 25 18.59 -0.25 11.12
N THR A 26 17.84 0.41 12.00
CA THR A 26 17.02 -0.26 13.03
C THR A 26 15.87 -1.05 12.42
N ILE A 27 15.20 -0.46 11.41
CA ILE A 27 14.11 -1.11 10.67
C ILE A 27 14.64 -2.36 9.94
N ASN A 28 15.79 -2.25 9.28
CA ASN A 28 16.29 -3.29 8.38
C ASN A 28 17.23 -4.31 9.07
N ALA A 29 17.82 -4.01 10.23
CA ALA A 29 18.76 -4.92 10.91
C ALA A 29 18.20 -6.34 11.16
N PRO A 30 16.92 -6.54 11.56
CA PRO A 30 16.37 -7.88 11.78
C PRO A 30 16.26 -8.74 10.52
N THR A 31 16.36 -8.14 9.33
CA THR A 31 16.18 -8.82 8.04
C THR A 31 17.46 -9.42 7.48
N VAL A 32 18.60 -9.20 8.14
CA VAL A 32 19.93 -9.65 7.71
C VAL A 32 20.64 -10.39 8.85
N PRO A 33 21.55 -11.33 8.55
CA PRO A 33 22.37 -11.97 9.57
C PRO A 33 23.20 -10.95 10.36
N VAL A 34 23.24 -11.10 11.69
CA VAL A 34 23.96 -10.18 12.60
C VAL A 34 25.45 -10.07 12.24
N SER A 35 26.07 -11.16 11.81
CA SER A 35 27.48 -11.17 11.39
C SER A 35 27.73 -10.30 10.15
N GLU A 36 26.87 -10.39 9.14
CA GLU A 36 26.96 -9.58 7.92
C GLU A 36 26.65 -8.12 8.21
N PHE A 37 25.63 -7.84 9.01
CA PHE A 37 25.30 -6.48 9.45
C PHE A 37 26.50 -5.81 10.13
N LEU A 38 27.14 -6.49 11.08
CA LEU A 38 28.31 -5.97 11.80
C LEU A 38 29.52 -5.79 10.87
N PHE A 39 29.75 -6.73 9.95
CA PHE A 39 30.86 -6.66 9.00
C PHE A 39 30.71 -5.47 8.03
N PHE A 40 29.50 -5.23 7.53
CA PHE A 40 29.23 -4.15 6.58
C PHE A 40 28.84 -2.82 7.23
N LEU A 41 28.65 -2.77 8.55
CA LEU A 41 28.22 -1.57 9.30
C LEU A 41 28.97 -0.29 8.90
N PRO A 42 30.32 -0.28 8.76
CA PRO A 42 31.05 0.93 8.38
C PRO A 42 30.69 1.46 6.98
N THR A 43 30.23 0.58 6.07
CA THR A 43 29.90 0.94 4.69
C THR A 43 28.58 1.71 4.58
N PHE A 44 27.65 1.53 5.53
CA PHE A 44 26.32 2.15 5.49
C PHE A 44 26.37 3.68 5.65
N PHE A 45 27.37 4.19 6.35
CA PHE A 45 27.55 5.62 6.63
C PHE A 45 28.42 6.33 5.57
N LEU A 46 28.95 5.62 4.56
CA LEU A 46 29.84 6.25 3.59
C LEU A 46 29.16 7.37 2.78
N PRO A 47 27.94 7.18 2.24
CA PRO A 47 27.24 8.27 1.54
C PRO A 47 26.93 9.45 2.46
N ASP A 48 26.64 9.17 3.73
CA ASP A 48 26.38 10.19 4.75
C ASP A 48 27.62 11.03 5.06
N VAL A 49 28.79 10.41 5.18
CA VAL A 49 30.06 11.11 5.37
C VAL A 49 30.33 12.05 4.19
N VAL A 50 30.05 11.62 2.96
CA VAL A 50 30.17 12.47 1.77
C VAL A 50 29.20 13.64 1.84
N ALA A 51 27.93 13.41 2.16
CA ALA A 51 26.92 14.46 2.29
C ALA A 51 27.30 15.49 3.37
N ILE A 52 27.79 15.02 4.54
CA ILE A 52 28.30 15.86 5.63
C ILE A 52 29.50 16.70 5.16
N CYS A 53 30.44 16.11 4.43
CA CYS A 53 31.60 16.83 3.89
C CYS A 53 31.18 17.92 2.91
N VAL A 54 30.27 17.62 1.98
CA VAL A 54 29.71 18.61 1.03
C VAL A 54 29.01 19.73 1.78
N MET A 55 28.14 19.40 2.75
CA MET A 55 27.43 20.40 3.54
C MET A 55 28.37 21.31 4.34
N ARG A 56 29.47 20.74 4.86
CA ARG A 56 30.49 21.50 5.58
C ARG A 56 31.19 22.53 4.69
N LEU A 57 31.38 22.21 3.41
CA LEU A 57 31.96 23.11 2.41
C LEU A 57 30.96 24.20 2.00
N LEU A 58 29.68 23.86 1.81
CA LEU A 58 28.60 24.80 1.50
C LEU A 58 28.38 25.82 2.63
N LEU A 59 28.36 25.37 3.89
CA LEU A 59 28.14 26.20 5.08
C LEU A 59 29.44 26.78 5.68
N ARG A 60 30.46 26.99 4.83
CA ARG A 60 31.70 27.66 5.23
C ARG A 60 31.51 29.16 5.20
N ALA A 61 31.82 29.84 6.31
CA ALA A 61 31.95 31.29 6.32
C ALA A 61 33.12 31.72 5.42
N SER A 62 32.82 32.29 4.24
CA SER A 62 33.80 32.80 3.28
C SER A 62 33.27 34.06 2.58
N LYS A 63 34.17 34.83 1.96
CA LYS A 63 33.86 36.06 1.22
C LYS A 63 33.78 35.75 -0.28
N GLY A 64 32.78 36.29 -0.98
CA GLY A 64 32.61 36.17 -2.43
C GLY A 64 31.23 35.67 -2.85
N TYR A 65 30.82 35.99 -4.08
CA TYR A 65 29.50 35.65 -4.61
C TYR A 65 29.21 34.14 -4.58
N VAL A 66 30.18 33.32 -5.00
CA VAL A 66 30.06 31.85 -4.97
C VAL A 66 29.84 31.32 -3.55
N ALA A 67 30.50 31.90 -2.55
CA ALA A 67 30.33 31.48 -1.15
C ALA A 67 28.95 31.87 -0.60
N ILE A 68 28.39 33.00 -1.02
CA ILE A 68 27.03 33.43 -0.63
C ILE A 68 26.00 32.48 -1.23
N VAL A 69 26.12 32.16 -2.53
CA VAL A 69 25.22 31.22 -3.21
C VAL A 69 25.33 29.83 -2.60
N ALA A 70 26.55 29.32 -2.36
CA ALA A 70 26.78 28.04 -1.70
C ALA A 70 26.17 27.98 -0.29
N ALA A 71 26.33 29.05 0.49
CA ALA A 71 25.72 29.15 1.82
C ALA A 71 24.18 29.15 1.74
N ALA A 72 23.59 29.87 0.78
CA ALA A 72 22.13 29.86 0.58
C ALA A 72 21.60 28.47 0.24
N VAL A 73 22.25 27.76 -0.70
CA VAL A 73 21.92 26.37 -1.04
C VAL A 73 22.05 25.46 0.18
N GLY A 74 23.15 25.58 0.94
CA GLY A 74 23.37 24.80 2.16
C GLY A 74 22.32 25.04 3.24
N ILE A 75 21.86 26.29 3.41
CA ILE A 75 20.79 26.64 4.35
C ILE A 75 19.48 25.95 3.96
N VAL A 76 19.06 26.09 2.70
CA VAL A 76 17.82 25.47 2.21
C VAL A 76 17.90 23.95 2.34
N ALA A 77 18.99 23.34 1.88
CA ALA A 77 19.20 21.90 2.00
C ALA A 77 19.18 21.42 3.46
N SER A 78 19.74 22.18 4.40
CA SER A 78 19.69 21.84 5.82
C SER A 78 18.27 21.87 6.38
N LEU A 79 17.47 22.88 6.03
CA LEU A 79 16.08 22.98 6.47
C LEU A 79 15.22 21.84 5.91
N VAL A 80 15.39 21.53 4.61
CA VAL A 80 14.69 20.42 3.95
C VAL A 80 15.03 19.09 4.62
N VAL A 81 16.31 18.82 4.88
CA VAL A 81 16.76 17.58 5.52
C VAL A 81 16.30 17.46 6.96
N VAL A 82 16.27 18.56 7.72
CA VAL A 82 15.72 18.55 9.10
C VAL A 82 14.23 18.26 9.08
N GLY A 83 13.46 18.91 8.19
CA GLY A 83 12.03 18.63 8.03
C GLY A 83 11.79 17.17 7.66
N ALA A 84 12.51 16.68 6.65
CA ALA A 84 12.41 15.30 6.18
C ALA A 84 12.77 14.27 7.25
N ALA A 85 13.87 14.48 7.99
CA ALA A 85 14.27 13.61 9.09
C ALA A 85 13.25 13.60 10.22
N SER A 86 12.65 14.75 10.53
CA SER A 86 11.58 14.86 11.53
C SER A 86 10.34 14.08 11.10
N SER A 87 9.95 14.18 9.82
CA SER A 87 8.84 13.41 9.23
C SER A 87 9.11 11.90 9.27
N GLN A 88 10.31 11.47 8.85
CA GLN A 88 10.71 10.06 8.90
C GLN A 88 10.65 9.48 10.32
N LEU A 89 11.17 10.21 11.31
CA LEU A 89 11.18 9.76 12.70
C LEU A 89 9.78 9.72 13.30
N GLY A 90 8.96 10.73 13.01
CA GLY A 90 7.55 10.74 13.41
C GLY A 90 6.79 9.56 12.79
N PHE A 91 6.94 9.35 11.49
CA PHE A 91 6.31 8.23 10.79
C PHE A 91 6.75 6.86 11.35
N TYR A 92 8.05 6.67 11.59
CA TYR A 92 8.55 5.45 12.23
C TYR A 92 7.99 5.25 13.64
N TYR A 93 7.80 6.33 14.41
CA TYR A 93 7.22 6.24 15.74
C TYR A 93 5.75 5.80 15.71
N GLU A 94 4.96 6.33 14.77
CA GLU A 94 3.52 6.00 14.66
C GLU A 94 3.28 4.63 14.02
N THR A 95 4.10 4.22 13.05
CA THR A 95 3.83 3.05 12.21
C THR A 95 4.82 1.90 12.39
N GLY A 96 6.00 2.15 12.96
CA GLY A 96 7.13 1.22 12.93
C GLY A 96 7.79 1.06 11.55
N GLY A 97 7.34 1.81 10.53
CA GLY A 97 7.77 1.72 9.13
C GLY A 97 8.75 2.80 8.66
N GLU A 98 9.12 2.72 7.38
CA GLU A 98 9.90 3.73 6.65
C GLU A 98 8.95 4.58 5.80
N LEU A 99 9.18 5.90 5.72
CA LEU A 99 8.38 6.79 4.86
C LEU A 99 8.90 6.73 3.41
N GLU A 100 8.03 6.40 2.47
CA GLU A 100 8.35 6.39 1.05
C GLU A 100 8.23 7.79 0.42
N TRP A 101 9.37 8.38 0.06
CA TRP A 101 9.43 9.76 -0.42
C TRP A 101 8.78 9.96 -1.79
N HIS A 102 8.75 8.94 -2.65
CA HIS A 102 8.07 9.01 -3.94
C HIS A 102 6.55 9.20 -3.77
N GLU A 103 5.94 8.46 -2.83
CA GLU A 103 4.50 8.53 -2.52
C GLU A 103 4.11 9.86 -1.87
N ALA A 104 5.02 10.47 -1.10
CA ALA A 104 4.77 11.77 -0.46
C ALA A 104 4.37 12.87 -1.45
N SER A 105 4.82 12.77 -2.72
CA SER A 105 4.44 13.71 -3.78
C SER A 105 2.96 13.57 -4.19
N THR A 106 2.42 12.36 -4.18
CA THR A 106 1.01 12.06 -4.47
C THR A 106 0.13 12.50 -3.31
N PHE A 107 0.52 12.18 -2.07
CA PHE A 107 -0.16 12.63 -0.85
C PHE A 107 -0.24 14.16 -0.74
N ALA A 108 0.80 14.87 -1.20
CA ALA A 108 0.82 16.33 -1.15
C ALA A 108 -0.17 17.00 -2.14
N ARG A 109 -0.65 16.28 -3.17
CA ARG A 109 -1.59 16.80 -4.17
C ARG A 109 -3.05 16.52 -3.83
N ASP A 110 -3.33 15.54 -2.97
CA ASP A 110 -4.66 15.21 -2.47
C ASP A 110 -4.94 15.91 -1.13
N LYS A 111 -6.06 16.64 -1.05
CA LYS A 111 -6.43 17.42 0.14
C LYS A 111 -6.78 16.55 1.35
N GLU A 112 -7.41 15.40 1.13
CA GLU A 112 -7.78 14.48 2.20
C GLU A 112 -6.56 13.68 2.64
N ALA A 113 -5.72 13.25 1.70
CA ALA A 113 -4.43 12.62 2.02
C ALA A 113 -3.51 13.54 2.83
N LEU A 114 -3.52 14.84 2.53
CA LEU A 114 -2.80 15.83 3.34
C LEU A 114 -3.32 15.91 4.77
N LYS A 115 -4.63 15.76 5.01
CA LYS A 115 -5.18 15.73 6.38
C LYS A 115 -4.71 14.49 7.15
N VAL A 116 -4.67 13.34 6.48
CA VAL A 116 -4.10 12.10 7.04
C VAL A 116 -2.65 12.35 7.44
N LEU A 117 -1.83 12.91 6.55
CA LEU A 117 -0.44 13.25 6.84
C LEU A 117 -0.30 14.24 8.01
N LEU A 118 -1.17 15.26 8.08
CA LEU A 118 -1.15 16.27 9.12
C LEU A 118 -1.63 15.76 10.50
N SER A 119 -2.36 14.64 10.55
CA SER A 119 -2.81 14.04 11.80
C SER A 119 -1.62 13.62 12.69
N GLY A 120 -0.50 13.22 12.10
CA GLY A 120 0.77 12.91 12.80
C GLY A 120 1.68 14.12 13.05
N SER A 121 1.23 15.35 12.83
CA SER A 121 2.10 16.54 12.91
C SER A 121 2.71 16.77 14.30
N ALA A 122 2.04 16.36 15.38
CA ALA A 122 2.55 16.53 16.74
C ALA A 122 3.86 15.77 16.98
N THR A 123 3.95 14.51 16.51
CA THR A 123 5.17 13.70 16.66
C THR A 123 6.28 14.19 15.75
N VAL A 124 5.96 14.63 14.52
CA VAL A 124 6.92 15.28 13.62
C VAL A 124 7.53 16.54 14.26
N LEU A 125 6.70 17.42 14.85
CA LEU A 125 7.18 18.62 15.56
C LEU A 125 8.02 18.25 16.78
N GLY A 126 7.62 17.21 17.52
CA GLY A 126 8.37 16.67 18.66
C GLY A 126 9.79 16.25 18.27
N PHE A 127 9.94 15.44 17.22
CA PHE A 127 11.26 15.02 16.72
C PHE A 127 12.06 16.18 16.13
N GLY A 128 11.42 17.13 15.47
CA GLY A 128 12.09 18.36 15.01
C GLY A 128 12.72 19.14 16.17
N CYS A 129 12.00 19.31 17.28
CA CYS A 129 12.55 19.92 18.49
C CYS A 129 13.74 19.14 19.06
N VAL A 130 13.67 17.80 19.09
CA VAL A 130 14.78 16.94 19.57
C VAL A 130 16.02 17.10 18.70
N ILE A 131 15.87 17.09 17.37
CA ILE A 131 16.98 17.31 16.41
C ILE A 131 17.63 18.67 16.66
N LEU A 132 16.83 19.74 16.73
CA LEU A 132 17.32 21.10 16.90
C LEU A 132 18.00 21.31 18.27
N PHE A 133 17.44 20.73 19.34
CA PHE A 133 18.05 20.79 20.67
C PHE A 133 19.39 20.06 20.70
N THR A 134 19.45 18.85 20.16
CA THR A 134 20.70 18.07 20.06
C THR A 134 21.75 18.80 19.22
N ALA A 135 21.33 19.42 18.12
CA ALA A 135 22.18 20.27 17.31
C ALA A 135 22.71 21.48 18.08
N ALA A 136 21.88 22.15 18.90
CA ALA A 136 22.30 23.27 19.74
C ALA A 136 23.42 22.89 20.71
N CYS A 137 23.43 21.66 21.21
CA CYS A 137 24.49 21.16 22.09
C CYS A 137 25.76 20.77 21.31
N LEU A 138 25.64 20.17 20.12
CA LEU A 138 26.76 19.52 19.42
C LEU A 138 27.36 20.33 18.27
N HIS A 139 26.70 21.39 17.79
CA HIS A 139 27.06 22.02 16.52
C HIS A 139 28.50 22.54 16.44
N THR A 140 29.04 23.08 17.53
CA THR A 140 30.41 23.62 17.57
C THR A 140 31.44 22.50 17.45
N PHE A 141 31.20 21.38 18.13
CA PHE A 141 32.05 20.19 18.10
C PHE A 141 32.05 19.55 16.72
N LEU A 142 30.85 19.28 16.15
CA LEU A 142 30.70 18.68 14.83
C LEU A 142 31.33 19.55 13.74
N TYR A 143 31.07 20.86 13.77
CA TYR A 143 31.61 21.80 12.76
C TYR A 143 33.14 21.87 12.78
N ARG A 144 33.74 21.74 13.96
CA ARG A 144 35.20 21.73 14.14
C ARG A 144 35.81 20.43 13.64
N ILE A 145 35.33 19.28 14.11
CA ILE A 145 35.90 17.97 13.77
C ILE A 145 35.84 17.70 12.27
N VAL A 146 34.68 17.90 11.64
CA VAL A 146 34.56 17.68 10.19
C VAL A 146 35.47 18.66 9.42
N GLY A 147 35.66 19.88 9.93
CA GLY A 147 36.63 20.82 9.40
C GLY A 147 38.07 20.30 9.48
N GLU A 148 38.49 19.76 10.63
CA GLU A 148 39.82 19.18 10.83
C GLU A 148 40.05 17.96 9.91
N VAL A 149 39.04 17.11 9.73
CA VAL A 149 39.06 15.97 8.79
C VAL A 149 39.24 16.45 7.35
N LEU A 150 38.48 17.44 6.90
CA LEU A 150 38.59 17.98 5.54
C LEU A 150 39.95 18.61 5.27
N VAL A 151 40.55 19.29 6.26
CA VAL A 151 41.91 19.83 6.14
C VAL A 151 42.93 18.70 6.04
N ALA A 152 42.81 17.66 6.87
CA ALA A 152 43.70 16.49 6.80
C ALA A 152 43.61 15.79 5.43
N LEU A 153 42.39 15.62 4.89
CA LEU A 153 42.18 15.06 3.55
C LEU A 153 42.78 15.94 2.46
N ALA A 154 42.62 17.26 2.54
CA ALA A 154 43.20 18.20 1.57
C ALA A 154 44.75 18.15 1.59
N VAL A 155 45.36 18.03 2.76
CA VAL A 155 46.82 17.85 2.90
C VAL A 155 47.28 16.54 2.28
N ASP A 156 46.56 15.44 2.53
CA ASP A 156 46.86 14.13 1.94
C ASP A 156 46.73 14.17 0.40
N ILE A 157 45.66 14.78 -0.14
CA ILE A 157 45.46 14.97 -1.59
C ILE A 157 46.58 15.81 -2.20
N VAL A 158 46.94 16.95 -1.60
CA VAL A 158 48.02 17.81 -2.11
C VAL A 158 49.36 17.08 -2.07
N ALA A 159 49.62 16.27 -1.04
CA ALA A 159 50.83 15.46 -0.96
C ALA A 159 50.89 14.38 -2.06
N ILE A 160 49.76 13.72 -2.35
CA ILE A 160 49.63 12.75 -3.44
C ILE A 160 49.79 13.44 -4.81
N CYS A 161 49.10 14.56 -5.05
CA CYS A 161 49.23 15.31 -6.30
C CYS A 161 50.66 15.82 -6.50
N ARG A 162 51.32 16.32 -5.45
CA ARG A 162 52.75 16.71 -5.52
C ARG A 162 53.64 15.51 -5.82
N TRP A 163 53.40 14.36 -5.19
CA TRP A 163 54.14 13.14 -5.49
C TRP A 163 53.97 12.67 -6.94
N PHE A 164 52.74 12.72 -7.49
CA PHE A 164 52.49 12.41 -8.90
C PHE A 164 53.11 13.45 -9.86
N LEU A 165 53.02 14.75 -9.53
CA LEU A 165 53.64 15.84 -10.31
C LEU A 165 55.17 15.79 -10.27
N ASP A 166 55.77 15.43 -9.13
CA ASP A 166 57.21 15.25 -8.98
C ASP A 166 57.69 13.98 -9.69
N ARG A 167 56.84 12.94 -9.78
CA ARG A 167 57.13 11.73 -10.56
C ARG A 167 57.02 11.98 -12.07
N TYR A 168 56.08 12.82 -12.51
CA TYR A 168 56.01 13.33 -13.90
C TYR A 168 57.21 14.23 -14.24
N ARG A 169 57.67 15.07 -13.29
CA ARG A 169 58.87 15.92 -13.46
C ARG A 169 60.21 15.15 -13.40
N CYS A 170 60.23 13.94 -12.84
CA CYS A 170 61.40 13.07 -12.87
C CYS A 170 61.55 12.33 -14.20
N ASP A 171 60.47 12.13 -14.97
CA ASP A 171 60.54 11.55 -16.31
C ASP A 171 61.07 12.56 -17.35
N ASP A 172 60.69 13.84 -17.22
CA ASP A 172 61.21 14.93 -18.08
C ASP A 172 62.67 15.34 -17.79
N ARG A 173 63.28 14.83 -16.70
CA ARG A 173 64.69 15.13 -16.35
C ARG A 173 65.69 14.08 -16.81
N LEU A 174 65.26 13.07 -17.57
CA LEU A 174 66.15 12.07 -18.19
C LEU A 174 66.43 12.31 -19.68
N THR A 175 65.87 13.37 -20.28
CA THR A 175 66.25 13.80 -21.63
C THR A 175 66.41 15.32 -21.68
N VAL A 176 67.65 15.77 -21.61
CA VAL A 176 68.27 16.85 -22.43
C VAL A 176 69.53 17.32 -21.68
N SER A 177 70.67 16.86 -22.18
CA SER A 177 71.99 17.41 -21.94
C SER A 177 72.19 18.69 -22.77
N ASP A 178 72.93 19.63 -22.18
CA ASP A 178 73.75 20.68 -22.81
C ASP A 178 73.09 21.65 -23.80
N THR A 179 72.96 22.93 -23.39
CA THR A 179 73.81 24.04 -23.88
C THR A 179 73.34 25.41 -23.37
N ASP A 180 74.31 26.16 -22.86
CA ASP A 180 74.54 27.61 -22.88
C ASP A 180 73.44 28.70 -22.81
N SER A 181 73.85 29.71 -22.04
CA SER A 181 73.67 31.17 -22.23
C SER A 181 72.51 31.89 -21.52
N GLU A 182 72.96 32.82 -20.66
CA GLU A 182 72.45 34.17 -20.42
C GLU A 182 70.96 34.38 -20.05
N ALA A 183 70.73 34.65 -18.76
CA ALA A 183 69.53 35.32 -18.28
C ALA A 183 69.84 36.77 -17.92
N GLY A 184 69.47 37.67 -18.84
CA GLY A 184 69.24 39.08 -18.55
C GLY A 184 67.85 39.31 -17.97
N ASP A 185 67.82 40.16 -16.96
CA ASP A 185 66.89 41.28 -16.77
C ASP A 185 65.40 41.11 -16.39
N ILE A 186 65.09 41.86 -15.31
CA ILE A 186 63.93 42.73 -15.08
C ILE A 186 62.64 42.10 -14.50
N ALA A 187 62.59 42.21 -13.16
CA ALA A 187 61.60 42.93 -12.36
C ALA A 187 60.10 42.82 -12.70
N TYR A 188 59.33 42.41 -11.68
CA TYR A 188 58.04 43.05 -11.41
C TYR A 188 57.87 43.40 -9.94
N ARG A 189 57.64 44.69 -9.73
CA ARG A 189 57.40 45.45 -8.50
C ARG A 189 56.08 45.01 -7.87
N ARG A 190 56.03 44.84 -6.54
CA ARG A 190 54.80 45.13 -5.79
C ARG A 190 55.12 45.82 -4.48
N ASN A 191 54.73 47.10 -4.45
CA ASN A 191 54.66 47.95 -3.27
C ASN A 191 53.84 47.28 -2.17
N SER A 192 54.36 47.32 -0.95
CA SER A 192 53.55 47.61 0.23
C SER A 192 54.39 48.50 1.14
N ASN A 193 53.97 49.77 1.25
CA ASN A 193 54.31 50.61 2.39
C ASN A 193 53.77 49.91 3.65
N ASP A 194 54.58 49.79 4.69
CA ASP A 194 54.23 50.39 5.98
C ASP A 194 55.45 50.51 6.88
N GLY A 195 55.51 51.65 7.55
CA GLY A 195 56.64 52.19 8.27
C GLY A 195 56.97 51.46 9.57
N ALA A 196 58.28 51.47 9.82
CA ALA A 196 59.02 51.26 11.06
C ALA A 196 58.53 52.16 12.25
N PRO A 197 59.19 52.17 13.44
CA PRO A 197 60.24 51.26 13.94
C PRO A 197 60.08 50.82 15.42
N SER A 198 60.97 49.90 15.81
CA SER A 198 61.73 49.83 17.07
C SER A 198 61.00 49.67 18.41
N ASN A 199 61.34 48.59 19.13
CA ASN A 199 62.11 48.79 20.35
C ASN A 199 62.98 47.58 20.70
N GLN A 200 64.24 47.90 20.96
CA GLN A 200 65.27 47.06 21.56
C GLN A 200 64.92 46.68 23.00
N ARG A 201 65.28 45.46 23.40
CA ARG A 201 65.90 45.10 24.69
C ARG A 201 66.56 43.73 24.48
N LEU A 202 67.86 43.63 24.22
CA LEU A 202 68.98 43.69 25.19
C LEU A 202 68.69 42.87 26.46
N LEU A 203 69.37 41.71 26.55
CA LEU A 203 70.16 41.18 27.68
C LEU A 203 70.52 39.72 27.32
N ARG A 204 71.67 39.47 26.67
CA ARG A 204 72.96 39.13 27.31
C ARG A 204 72.82 38.16 28.49
N ALA A 205 73.15 36.91 28.25
CA ALA A 205 73.89 36.08 29.19
C ALA A 205 75.00 35.36 28.41
N ASN A 206 76.24 35.75 28.74
CA ASN A 206 77.47 35.10 28.31
C ASN A 206 77.56 33.71 28.94
N GLY A 207 78.24 32.79 28.26
CA GLY A 207 78.57 31.47 28.77
C GLY A 207 79.49 30.72 27.81
N ASP A 208 80.68 31.29 27.66
CA ASP A 208 81.97 30.64 27.41
C ASP A 208 82.25 29.81 26.15
N ILE A 209 83.30 30.31 25.49
CA ILE A 209 84.06 29.78 24.37
C ILE A 209 85.00 28.71 24.90
N GLU A 210 84.96 27.52 24.33
CA GLU A 210 86.16 26.68 24.24
C GLU A 210 86.46 26.32 22.79
N LYS A 211 87.75 26.43 22.49
CA LYS A 211 88.36 26.50 21.16
C LYS A 211 88.42 25.14 20.48
N ALA A 212 88.37 25.23 19.15
CA ALA A 212 88.69 24.17 18.21
C ALA A 212 90.16 23.71 18.28
N ASP A 213 90.38 22.44 17.92
CA ASP A 213 91.62 21.97 17.29
C ASP A 213 91.27 21.01 16.13
N PRO A 214 91.80 21.20 14.90
CA PRO A 214 91.47 20.38 13.74
C PRO A 214 92.59 19.38 13.40
N SER A 215 92.24 18.10 13.21
CA SER A 215 93.05 17.19 12.39
C SER A 215 92.22 16.01 11.85
N SER A 216 92.38 15.81 10.53
CA SER A 216 91.73 14.88 9.57
C SER A 216 91.96 13.36 9.86
N PRO A 217 91.43 12.35 9.10
CA PRO A 217 90.88 12.43 7.73
C PRO A 217 89.67 11.52 7.34
N SER A 218 89.05 11.93 6.23
CA SER A 218 88.35 11.14 5.17
C SER A 218 87.62 9.83 5.52
N SER A 219 86.30 9.84 5.34
CA SER A 219 85.49 8.64 5.05
C SER A 219 84.65 8.87 3.77
N PRO A 220 84.43 7.83 2.93
CA PRO A 220 83.88 7.97 1.58
C PRO A 220 82.37 8.26 1.57
N PRO A 221 81.80 8.74 0.45
CA PRO A 221 80.42 9.20 0.40
C PRO A 221 79.47 8.01 0.58
N ARG A 222 78.66 8.04 1.64
CA ARG A 222 77.50 7.16 1.74
C ARG A 222 76.53 7.55 0.63
N LYS A 223 76.35 6.65 -0.34
CA LYS A 223 75.16 6.62 -1.20
C LYS A 223 73.95 6.69 -0.29
N ALA A 224 73.24 7.81 -0.31
CA ALA A 224 71.93 7.92 0.32
C ALA A 224 70.99 6.98 -0.43
N PHE A 225 70.90 5.73 0.02
CA PHE A 225 69.71 4.95 -0.21
C PHE A 225 68.56 5.75 0.39
N CYS A 226 67.69 6.29 -0.46
CA CYS A 226 66.38 6.77 -0.06
C CYS A 226 65.60 5.59 0.52
N LEU A 227 65.84 5.29 1.80
CA LEU A 227 64.89 4.54 2.60
C LEU A 227 63.57 5.33 2.56
N PRO A 228 62.44 4.70 2.19
CA PRO A 228 61.16 5.39 2.30
C PRO A 228 61.02 5.82 3.76
N PRO A 229 60.57 7.06 4.03
CA PRO A 229 60.33 7.47 5.40
C PRO A 229 59.38 6.44 6.01
N ALA A 230 59.70 5.96 7.23
CA ALA A 230 58.87 5.04 7.98
C ALA A 230 57.41 5.44 7.78
N PHE A 231 56.61 4.56 7.17
CA PHE A 231 55.20 4.83 6.94
C PHE A 231 54.61 5.19 8.31
N PRO A 232 54.17 6.44 8.54
CA PRO A 232 53.66 6.81 9.85
C PRO A 232 52.48 5.88 10.14
N LEU A 233 52.44 5.30 11.34
CA LEU A 233 51.41 4.33 11.75
C LEU A 233 49.99 4.80 11.36
N ALA A 234 49.73 6.10 11.44
CA ALA A 234 48.49 6.74 11.00
C ALA A 234 48.16 6.54 9.50
N ARG A 235 49.16 6.57 8.59
CA ARG A 235 48.96 6.28 7.16
C ARG A 235 48.73 4.79 6.90
N VAL A 236 49.36 3.90 7.66
CA VAL A 236 49.10 2.45 7.57
C VAL A 236 47.68 2.14 8.02
N VAL A 237 47.25 2.68 9.16
CA VAL A 237 45.88 2.52 9.67
C VAL A 237 44.85 3.06 8.68
N LYS A 238 45.07 4.26 8.10
CA LYS A 238 44.22 4.79 7.03
C LYS A 238 44.18 3.87 5.81
N ALA A 239 45.33 3.39 5.34
CA ALA A 239 45.40 2.50 4.18
C ALA A 239 44.70 1.15 4.41
N VAL A 240 44.90 0.53 5.58
CA VAL A 240 44.22 -0.72 5.97
C VAL A 240 42.73 -0.49 6.10
N GLY A 241 42.29 0.59 6.75
CA GLY A 241 40.87 0.95 6.85
C GLY A 241 40.22 1.21 5.50
N SER A 242 40.89 1.96 4.61
CA SER A 242 40.40 2.18 3.24
C SER A 242 40.38 0.90 2.41
N ALA A 243 41.38 0.02 2.55
CA ALA A 243 41.40 -1.29 1.89
C ALA A 243 40.26 -2.19 2.40
N PHE A 244 40.01 -2.19 3.71
CA PHE A 244 38.87 -2.88 4.30
C PHE A 244 37.55 -2.35 3.75
N LEU A 245 37.33 -1.03 3.75
CA LEU A 245 36.10 -0.42 3.23
C LEU A 245 35.91 -0.72 1.73
N ALA A 246 36.97 -0.67 0.94
CA ALA A 246 36.93 -1.01 -0.48
C ALA A 246 36.57 -2.49 -0.69
N MET A 247 37.23 -3.39 0.05
CA MET A 247 36.93 -4.82 -0.01
C MET A 247 35.50 -5.12 0.45
N ALA A 248 35.07 -4.52 1.56
CA ALA A 248 33.72 -4.63 2.08
C ALA A 248 32.71 -4.18 1.02
N LEU A 249 32.89 -3.03 0.37
CA LEU A 249 32.02 -2.55 -0.71
C LEU A 249 31.98 -3.50 -1.92
N ILE A 250 33.09 -4.17 -2.24
CA ILE A 250 33.16 -5.12 -3.37
C ILE A 250 32.42 -6.42 -3.07
N VAL A 251 32.57 -6.97 -1.85
CA VAL A 251 31.96 -8.26 -1.47
C VAL A 251 30.54 -8.12 -0.95
N ARG A 252 30.10 -6.90 -0.63
CA ARG A 252 28.77 -6.62 -0.09
C ARG A 252 27.68 -6.94 -1.11
N PRO A 253 26.68 -7.75 -0.76
CA PRO A 253 25.52 -7.96 -1.62
C PRO A 253 24.79 -6.64 -1.90
N PRO A 254 24.21 -6.44 -3.08
CA PRO A 254 23.52 -5.19 -3.40
C PRO A 254 22.22 -5.02 -2.60
N VAL A 255 21.46 -6.09 -2.38
CA VAL A 255 20.18 -6.08 -1.65
C VAL A 255 20.37 -6.87 -0.34
N PRO A 256 19.97 -6.33 0.83
CA PRO A 256 19.37 -5.00 1.06
C PRO A 256 20.40 -3.89 1.32
N PHE A 257 21.69 -4.20 1.30
CA PHE A 257 22.71 -3.31 1.86
C PHE A 257 22.85 -1.96 1.13
N ASN A 258 22.50 -1.87 -0.16
CA ASN A 258 22.45 -0.58 -0.86
C ASN A 258 21.32 0.32 -0.33
N HIS A 259 20.14 -0.25 -0.05
CA HIS A 259 19.03 0.48 0.60
C HIS A 259 19.47 0.99 1.97
N MET A 260 20.05 0.12 2.79
CA MET A 260 20.58 0.49 4.11
C MET A 260 21.70 1.55 4.07
N SER A 261 22.34 1.75 2.90
CA SER A 261 23.37 2.77 2.69
C SER A 261 22.82 4.08 2.15
N VAL A 262 21.56 4.15 1.71
CA VAL A 262 20.99 5.37 1.08
C VAL A 262 21.05 6.55 2.05
N THR A 263 21.48 7.72 1.58
CA THR A 263 21.49 8.93 2.40
C THR A 263 20.19 9.71 2.19
N LEU A 264 19.65 10.31 3.24
CA LEU A 264 18.35 11.01 3.17
C LEU A 264 18.27 12.05 2.03
N PRO A 265 19.29 12.89 1.76
CA PRO A 265 19.27 13.79 0.60
C PRO A 265 19.10 13.08 -0.74
N ALA A 266 19.62 11.85 -0.89
CA ALA A 266 19.46 11.07 -2.11
C ALA A 266 18.04 10.47 -2.19
N SER A 267 17.51 9.92 -1.08
CA SER A 267 16.13 9.44 -1.02
C SER A 267 15.11 10.55 -1.33
N LEU A 268 15.37 11.78 -0.89
CA LEU A 268 14.52 12.93 -1.21
C LEU A 268 14.50 13.31 -2.69
N LEU A 269 15.49 12.88 -3.49
CA LEU A 269 15.45 13.09 -4.94
C LEU A 269 14.40 12.20 -5.61
N GLU A 270 13.97 11.11 -4.97
CA GLU A 270 12.89 10.23 -5.47
C GLU A 270 11.54 10.97 -5.58
N VAL A 271 11.34 12.04 -4.79
CA VAL A 271 10.17 12.95 -4.90
C VAL A 271 10.11 13.63 -6.28
N PHE A 272 11.28 13.88 -6.89
CA PHE A 272 11.41 14.51 -8.21
C PHE A 272 11.61 13.48 -9.32
N ASP A 273 11.69 12.20 -8.98
CA ASP A 273 11.71 11.13 -9.96
C ASP A 273 10.27 10.88 -10.42
N PHE A 274 9.79 11.78 -11.29
CA PHE A 274 8.52 11.66 -11.98
C PHE A 274 8.55 10.62 -13.10
N HIS A 275 9.67 9.91 -13.26
CA HIS A 275 9.79 8.84 -14.24
C HIS A 275 9.33 7.55 -13.57
N GLU A 276 8.02 7.28 -13.65
CA GLU A 276 7.67 5.89 -13.89
C GLU A 276 8.50 5.41 -15.09
N PRO A 277 9.17 4.25 -15.01
CA PRO A 277 9.87 3.71 -16.16
C PRO A 277 8.89 3.76 -17.35
N PRO A 278 9.32 4.24 -18.52
CA PRO A 278 8.43 4.44 -19.67
C PRO A 278 7.62 3.17 -19.86
N MET A 279 6.30 3.31 -19.87
CA MET A 279 5.36 2.20 -19.89
C MET A 279 5.74 1.24 -21.00
N ASP A 280 6.31 0.10 -20.58
CA ASP A 280 6.74 -0.93 -21.49
C ASP A 280 5.49 -1.76 -21.76
N CYS A 281 4.89 -1.53 -22.93
CA CYS A 281 3.58 -2.07 -23.29
C CYS A 281 3.42 -3.53 -22.83
N PHE A 282 2.23 -3.88 -22.34
CA PHE A 282 1.95 -5.19 -21.71
C PHE A 282 2.57 -6.38 -22.46
N GLU A 283 2.42 -6.46 -23.79
CA GLU A 283 3.00 -7.55 -24.58
C GLU A 283 4.54 -7.61 -24.49
N ARG A 284 5.19 -6.45 -24.46
CA ARG A 284 6.65 -6.34 -24.35
C ARG A 284 7.09 -6.74 -22.95
N SER A 285 6.37 -6.29 -21.91
CA SER A 285 6.59 -6.70 -20.53
C SER A 285 6.38 -8.21 -20.33
N ARG A 286 5.32 -8.79 -20.91
CA ARG A 286 5.04 -10.24 -20.88
C ARG A 286 6.08 -11.05 -21.66
N ARG A 287 6.60 -10.55 -22.78
CA ARG A 287 7.72 -11.19 -23.51
C ARG A 287 9.04 -11.11 -22.74
N LYS A 288 9.21 -10.08 -21.91
CA LYS A 288 10.37 -9.93 -21.02
C LYS A 288 10.23 -10.76 -19.75
N LEU A 289 9.02 -11.16 -19.36
CA LEU A 289 8.78 -12.05 -18.24
C LEU A 289 9.43 -13.42 -18.54
N LYS A 290 10.55 -13.68 -17.88
CA LYS A 290 11.29 -14.94 -18.00
C LYS A 290 10.76 -15.96 -16.99
N ASN A 291 9.46 -16.27 -17.04
CA ASN A 291 8.86 -17.32 -16.23
C ASN A 291 8.05 -18.29 -17.09
N ALA A 292 7.76 -19.47 -16.53
CA ALA A 292 7.13 -20.57 -17.26
C ALA A 292 5.60 -20.64 -17.09
N TRP A 293 4.98 -19.64 -16.46
CA TRP A 293 3.54 -19.66 -16.18
C TRP A 293 2.70 -19.11 -17.36
N PRO A 294 1.54 -19.70 -17.70
CA PRO A 294 1.00 -20.94 -17.14
C PRO A 294 1.82 -22.16 -17.56
N PHE A 295 2.06 -23.08 -16.61
CA PHE A 295 2.87 -24.25 -16.90
C PHE A 295 2.21 -25.12 -17.98
N PRO A 296 2.96 -25.63 -18.98
CA PRO A 296 2.38 -26.33 -20.12
C PRO A 296 1.46 -27.49 -19.74
N ASP A 297 1.83 -28.26 -18.71
CA ASP A 297 1.07 -29.40 -18.17
C ASP A 297 -0.27 -28.99 -17.52
N LEU A 298 -0.41 -27.73 -17.09
CA LEU A 298 -1.66 -27.20 -16.56
C LEU A 298 -2.66 -26.84 -17.64
N VAL A 299 -2.19 -26.43 -18.83
CA VAL A 299 -3.04 -25.89 -19.92
C VAL A 299 -3.09 -26.78 -21.16
N VAL A 300 -2.64 -28.03 -21.05
CA VAL A 300 -2.70 -29.01 -22.15
C VAL A 300 -4.12 -29.23 -22.65
N ARG A 301 -4.26 -29.53 -23.95
CA ARG A 301 -5.57 -29.67 -24.61
C ARG A 301 -6.41 -30.80 -24.03
N GLU A 302 -5.79 -31.82 -23.46
CA GLU A 302 -6.45 -32.95 -22.81
C GLU A 302 -7.24 -32.52 -21.55
N LYS A 303 -6.86 -31.40 -20.92
CA LYS A 303 -7.55 -30.82 -19.77
C LYS A 303 -8.64 -29.80 -20.16
N TRP A 304 -8.80 -29.49 -21.45
CA TRP A 304 -9.80 -28.52 -21.90
C TRP A 304 -11.22 -29.04 -21.70
N GLN A 305 -12.10 -28.17 -21.23
CA GLN A 305 -13.49 -28.48 -20.92
C GLN A 305 -14.41 -27.77 -21.92
N GLY A 306 -15.34 -28.54 -22.52
CA GLY A 306 -16.33 -28.00 -23.43
C GLY A 306 -17.40 -27.16 -22.71
N ALA A 307 -18.02 -26.23 -23.44
CA ALA A 307 -19.15 -25.46 -22.92
C ALA A 307 -20.38 -26.36 -22.64
N LYS A 308 -21.08 -26.12 -21.53
CA LYS A 308 -22.28 -26.87 -21.11
C LYS A 308 -23.25 -25.95 -20.35
N GLY A 309 -24.47 -25.78 -20.85
CA GLY A 309 -25.43 -24.83 -20.25
C GLY A 309 -24.83 -23.41 -20.23
N HIS A 310 -24.81 -22.77 -19.06
CA HIS A 310 -24.18 -21.47 -18.88
C HIS A 310 -22.65 -21.53 -18.72
N PHE A 311 -22.06 -22.71 -18.48
CA PHE A 311 -20.62 -22.86 -18.44
C PHE A 311 -20.02 -22.60 -19.82
N LYS A 312 -19.12 -21.62 -19.91
CA LYS A 312 -18.54 -21.14 -21.18
C LYS A 312 -17.48 -22.09 -21.76
N GLY A 313 -17.08 -23.11 -20.99
CA GLY A 313 -15.93 -23.95 -21.27
C GLY A 313 -14.67 -23.38 -20.64
N TRP A 314 -13.59 -24.17 -20.69
CA TRP A 314 -12.27 -23.78 -20.22
C TRP A 314 -11.23 -24.35 -21.18
N ALA A 315 -10.53 -23.47 -21.89
CA ALA A 315 -9.58 -23.86 -22.94
C ALA A 315 -8.52 -22.76 -23.14
N PRO A 316 -7.65 -22.54 -22.13
CA PRO A 316 -6.58 -21.56 -22.22
C PRO A 316 -5.50 -21.99 -23.22
N GLY A 317 -4.89 -21.00 -23.88
CA GLY A 317 -3.80 -21.21 -24.82
C GLY A 317 -4.04 -20.56 -26.19
N ARG A 318 -2.99 -20.54 -27.02
CA ARG A 318 -3.04 -19.96 -28.37
C ARG A 318 -3.93 -20.84 -29.27
N ASP A 319 -4.76 -20.19 -30.09
CA ASP A 319 -5.67 -20.82 -31.08
C ASP A 319 -6.85 -21.62 -30.51
N SER A 320 -7.28 -21.33 -29.28
CA SER A 320 -8.48 -21.92 -28.70
C SER A 320 -9.75 -21.46 -29.45
N ARG A 321 -10.42 -22.39 -30.14
CA ARG A 321 -11.70 -22.11 -30.83
C ARG A 321 -12.81 -21.71 -29.86
N LEU A 322 -12.82 -22.29 -28.66
CA LEU A 322 -13.81 -21.98 -27.62
C LEU A 322 -13.62 -20.55 -27.12
N ALA A 323 -12.38 -20.19 -26.84
CA ALA A 323 -12.02 -18.84 -26.44
C ALA A 323 -12.35 -17.80 -27.50
N ASN A 324 -12.02 -18.08 -28.77
CA ASN A 324 -12.34 -17.19 -29.88
C ASN A 324 -13.86 -17.04 -30.06
N LYS A 325 -14.62 -18.13 -29.87
CA LYS A 325 -16.09 -18.08 -29.89
C LYS A 325 -16.64 -17.23 -28.75
N TYR A 326 -16.09 -17.33 -27.54
CA TYR A 326 -16.49 -16.47 -26.42
C TYR A 326 -16.15 -15.01 -26.69
N ARG A 327 -14.96 -14.73 -27.24
CA ARG A 327 -14.53 -13.37 -27.58
C ARG A 327 -15.57 -12.66 -28.47
N HIS A 328 -16.12 -13.34 -29.47
CA HIS A 328 -17.13 -12.79 -30.39
C HIS A 328 -18.58 -13.03 -29.95
N ARG A 329 -18.81 -13.34 -28.66
CA ARG A 329 -20.13 -13.68 -28.15
C ARG A 329 -20.97 -12.42 -27.92
N VAL A 330 -22.17 -12.43 -28.45
CA VAL A 330 -23.25 -11.48 -28.11
C VAL A 330 -24.27 -12.22 -27.23
N PRO A 331 -24.44 -11.86 -25.94
CA PRO A 331 -25.44 -12.46 -25.08
C PRO A 331 -26.87 -12.19 -25.56
N LYS A 332 -27.79 -13.14 -25.32
CA LYS A 332 -29.19 -12.98 -25.76
C LYS A 332 -29.97 -11.91 -24.98
N TRP A 333 -29.54 -11.66 -23.74
CA TRP A 333 -30.12 -10.66 -22.85
C TRP A 333 -29.55 -9.25 -23.09
N LEU A 334 -28.66 -9.08 -24.08
CA LEU A 334 -28.08 -7.79 -24.41
C LEU A 334 -29.17 -6.84 -24.92
N MET A 335 -29.17 -5.60 -24.40
CA MET A 335 -30.10 -4.53 -24.75
C MET A 335 -29.42 -3.51 -25.68
N ASP A 336 -30.22 -2.72 -26.41
CA ASP A 336 -29.68 -1.67 -27.29
C ASP A 336 -28.99 -0.54 -26.49
N ASN A 337 -29.55 -0.15 -25.34
CA ASN A 337 -28.98 0.85 -24.44
C ASN A 337 -28.42 0.17 -23.19
N MET A 338 -27.17 -0.29 -23.26
CA MET A 338 -26.54 -0.98 -22.14
C MET A 338 -26.13 -0.03 -21.02
N PRO A 339 -26.31 -0.42 -19.74
CA PRO A 339 -25.65 0.25 -18.64
C PRO A 339 -24.13 0.22 -18.80
N HIS A 340 -23.48 1.16 -18.13
CA HIS A 340 -22.03 1.18 -17.99
C HIS A 340 -21.50 -0.14 -17.38
N GLY A 341 -20.33 -0.61 -17.80
CA GLY A 341 -19.70 -1.85 -17.34
C GLY A 341 -19.94 -3.08 -18.23
N PHE A 342 -20.88 -3.01 -19.18
CA PHE A 342 -21.20 -4.11 -20.09
C PHE A 342 -20.63 -3.97 -21.51
N GLN A 343 -19.77 -2.97 -21.75
CA GLN A 343 -19.25 -2.64 -23.07
C GLN A 343 -18.53 -3.82 -23.73
N ARG A 344 -17.99 -4.77 -22.97
CA ARG A 344 -17.33 -5.98 -23.52
C ARG A 344 -18.23 -6.82 -24.44
N PHE A 345 -19.54 -6.70 -24.30
CA PHE A 345 -20.52 -7.41 -25.09
C PHE A 345 -21.09 -6.59 -26.26
N ASP A 346 -20.68 -5.32 -26.39
CA ASP A 346 -21.16 -4.43 -27.44
C ASP A 346 -20.68 -4.91 -28.83
N PRO A 347 -21.61 -5.24 -29.76
CA PRO A 347 -21.27 -5.65 -31.11
C PRO A 347 -20.49 -4.56 -31.90
N GLU A 348 -20.61 -3.28 -31.54
CA GLU A 348 -19.95 -2.17 -32.24
C GLU A 348 -18.43 -2.16 -32.04
N ILE A 349 -17.92 -2.67 -30.90
CA ILE A 349 -16.47 -2.82 -30.65
C ILE A 349 -15.81 -3.80 -31.64
N TRP A 350 -16.61 -4.66 -32.28
CA TRP A 350 -16.13 -5.65 -33.25
C TRP A 350 -16.07 -5.11 -34.69
N LYS A 351 -16.57 -3.90 -34.96
CA LYS A 351 -16.46 -3.30 -36.30
C LYS A 351 -15.01 -2.92 -36.58
N PRO A 352 -14.45 -3.24 -37.76
CA PRO A 352 -13.12 -2.79 -38.15
C PRO A 352 -13.11 -1.26 -38.26
N GLU A 353 -12.07 -0.61 -37.75
CA GLU A 353 -11.90 0.84 -37.91
C GLU A 353 -11.90 1.21 -39.41
N PRO A 354 -12.57 2.30 -39.80
CA PRO A 354 -12.47 2.81 -41.17
C PRO A 354 -11.02 3.21 -41.45
N PRO A 355 -10.50 2.97 -42.67
CA PRO A 355 -9.14 3.32 -43.02
C PRO A 355 -8.91 4.83 -42.82
N PRO A 356 -7.70 5.25 -42.37
CA PRO A 356 -7.41 6.66 -42.17
C PRO A 356 -7.60 7.45 -43.47
N PRO A 357 -8.07 8.70 -43.40
CA PRO A 357 -8.24 9.53 -44.58
C PRO A 357 -6.89 9.73 -45.29
N PRO A 358 -6.86 9.78 -46.63
CA PRO A 358 -5.62 10.02 -47.37
C PRO A 358 -5.02 11.37 -46.97
N PRO A 359 -3.67 11.48 -46.89
CA PRO A 359 -3.02 12.73 -46.52
C PRO A 359 -3.44 13.85 -47.49
N PRO A 360 -3.64 15.08 -46.99
CA PRO A 360 -4.01 16.20 -47.84
C PRO A 360 -2.92 16.47 -48.89
N PRO A 361 -3.29 16.85 -50.12
CA PRO A 361 -2.32 17.13 -51.18
C PRO A 361 -1.41 18.30 -50.76
N PRO A 362 -0.15 18.36 -51.26
CA PRO A 362 0.81 19.36 -50.83
C PRO A 362 0.34 20.76 -51.24
N GLY A 363 -0.11 21.55 -50.26
CA GLY A 363 -0.48 22.94 -50.47
C GLY A 363 0.77 23.83 -50.52
N HIS A 364 0.89 24.63 -51.58
CA HIS A 364 1.91 25.67 -51.73
C HIS A 364 1.77 26.73 -50.63
N HIS A 365 2.69 26.74 -49.66
CA HIS A 365 2.83 27.85 -48.72
C HIS A 365 3.63 28.99 -49.37
N HIS A 366 2.94 30.10 -49.66
CA HIS A 366 3.58 31.40 -49.82
C HIS A 366 4.12 31.86 -48.46
N GLY A 367 5.44 31.95 -48.34
CA GLY A 367 6.10 32.53 -47.17
C GLY A 367 6.11 34.07 -47.21
N PRO A 368 5.95 34.78 -46.08
CA PRO A 368 6.32 36.18 -45.96
C PRO A 368 7.79 36.35 -45.56
N PRO A 369 8.38 37.55 -45.78
CA PRO A 369 9.80 37.72 -46.02
C PRO A 369 10.66 37.83 -44.76
N HIS A 370 11.94 37.52 -44.98
CA HIS A 370 13.07 37.60 -44.07
C HIS A 370 13.18 38.92 -43.28
N GLY A 371 13.39 38.81 -41.96
CA GLY A 371 13.96 39.82 -41.08
C GLY A 371 15.27 39.33 -40.45
N PRO A 372 16.22 40.21 -40.09
CA PRO A 372 17.62 39.83 -39.90
C PRO A 372 17.93 39.25 -38.52
N HIS A 373 18.92 38.36 -38.55
CA HIS A 373 19.59 37.64 -37.46
C HIS A 373 19.60 38.28 -36.07
N GLY A 374 19.01 37.56 -35.11
CA GLY A 374 19.33 37.62 -33.68
C GLY A 374 19.54 36.21 -33.14
N MET A 375 20.75 35.90 -32.65
CA MET A 375 21.04 34.66 -31.94
C MET A 375 20.31 34.64 -30.59
N HIS A 376 19.16 33.97 -30.52
CA HIS A 376 18.62 33.46 -29.26
C HIS A 376 18.71 31.94 -29.28
N ARG A 377 19.51 31.37 -28.37
CA ARG A 377 19.36 29.96 -27.97
C ARG A 377 18.00 29.85 -27.28
N GLY A 378 17.01 29.35 -27.99
CA GLY A 378 15.73 28.98 -27.39
C GLY A 378 15.91 27.85 -26.36
N PRO A 379 14.94 27.66 -25.47
CA PRO A 379 14.93 26.52 -24.55
C PRO A 379 15.03 25.21 -25.36
N PRO A 380 15.61 24.13 -24.80
CA PRO A 380 15.65 22.84 -25.46
C PRO A 380 14.22 22.42 -25.85
N PRO A 381 14.05 21.68 -26.97
CA PRO A 381 12.74 21.18 -27.33
C PRO A 381 12.15 20.40 -26.15
N PRO A 382 10.82 20.46 -25.93
CA PRO A 382 10.19 19.64 -24.91
C PRO A 382 10.60 18.17 -25.13
N PRO A 383 10.77 17.39 -24.05
CA PRO A 383 11.07 15.98 -24.17
C PRO A 383 10.06 15.34 -25.11
N HIS A 384 10.54 14.50 -26.04
CA HIS A 384 9.68 13.72 -26.92
C HIS A 384 8.60 13.04 -26.05
N PRO A 385 7.31 13.04 -26.47
CA PRO A 385 6.31 12.25 -25.78
C PRO A 385 6.83 10.80 -25.69
N PRO A 386 6.61 10.11 -24.55
CA PRO A 386 6.95 8.70 -24.45
C PRO A 386 6.36 7.98 -25.66
N ALA A 387 7.11 7.02 -26.22
CA ALA A 387 6.65 6.26 -27.37
C ALA A 387 5.26 5.70 -27.06
N GLU A 388 4.23 6.25 -27.69
CA GLU A 388 2.85 5.81 -27.50
C GLU A 388 2.80 4.31 -27.77
N CYS A 389 2.30 3.54 -26.79
CA CYS A 389 2.02 2.14 -27.05
C CYS A 389 1.09 2.05 -28.25
N PRO A 390 1.34 1.12 -29.19
CA PRO A 390 0.40 0.90 -30.29
C PRO A 390 -0.99 0.69 -29.68
N PRO A 391 -2.07 1.20 -30.31
CA PRO A 391 -3.42 1.04 -29.79
C PRO A 391 -3.64 -0.43 -29.47
N GLU A 392 -3.83 -0.73 -28.18
CA GLU A 392 -4.04 -2.10 -27.75
C GLU A 392 -5.31 -2.59 -28.45
N ASP A 393 -5.29 -3.80 -29.03
CA ASP A 393 -6.52 -4.39 -29.56
C ASP A 393 -7.48 -4.54 -28.37
N LEU A 394 -8.46 -3.63 -28.26
CA LEU A 394 -9.46 -3.59 -27.18
C LEU A 394 -10.11 -4.96 -26.97
N ARG A 395 -10.17 -5.79 -28.02
CA ARG A 395 -10.74 -7.15 -28.01
C ARG A 395 -9.92 -8.14 -27.19
N ILE A 396 -8.62 -7.89 -27.04
CA ILE A 396 -7.71 -8.70 -26.23
C ILE A 396 -7.77 -8.22 -24.78
N SER A 397 -8.02 -6.94 -24.52
CA SER A 397 -7.99 -6.32 -23.18
C SER A 397 -9.16 -6.71 -22.25
N PHE A 398 -10.25 -7.30 -22.76
CA PHE A 398 -11.35 -7.80 -21.93
C PHE A 398 -11.05 -9.15 -21.28
N TYR A 399 -11.70 -9.41 -20.12
CA TYR A 399 -11.63 -10.70 -19.46
C TYR A 399 -12.40 -11.78 -20.24
N ASN A 400 -11.77 -12.96 -20.37
CA ASN A 400 -12.35 -14.14 -21.01
C ASN A 400 -12.20 -15.35 -20.07
N PRO A 401 -13.27 -15.83 -19.43
CA PRO A 401 -13.21 -16.96 -18.50
C PRO A 401 -12.74 -18.27 -19.16
N VAL A 402 -12.86 -18.39 -20.48
CA VAL A 402 -12.42 -19.56 -21.24
C VAL A 402 -10.89 -19.56 -21.43
N GLU A 403 -10.27 -18.38 -21.47
CA GLU A 403 -8.82 -18.23 -21.63
C GLU A 403 -8.05 -18.07 -20.32
N ASP A 404 -8.73 -17.82 -19.20
CA ASP A 404 -8.08 -17.66 -17.90
C ASP A 404 -7.49 -19.00 -17.41
N PRO A 405 -6.15 -19.14 -17.35
CA PRO A 405 -5.52 -20.37 -16.92
C PRO A 405 -5.75 -20.69 -15.44
N MET A 406 -6.16 -19.72 -14.61
CA MET A 406 -6.43 -19.92 -13.18
C MET A 406 -7.91 -20.21 -12.89
N LYS A 407 -8.82 -20.01 -13.86
CA LYS A 407 -10.26 -20.08 -13.58
C LYS A 407 -10.68 -21.45 -13.07
N ILE A 408 -11.17 -21.46 -11.83
CA ILE A 408 -11.90 -22.58 -11.21
C ILE A 408 -13.32 -22.09 -10.90
N THR A 409 -14.30 -22.94 -11.15
CA THR A 409 -15.70 -22.70 -10.78
C THR A 409 -16.24 -23.91 -10.06
N ASN A 410 -17.13 -23.67 -9.09
CA ASN A 410 -17.86 -24.69 -8.35
C ASN A 410 -19.36 -24.69 -8.66
N LEU A 411 -19.80 -23.96 -9.70
CA LEU A 411 -21.21 -23.82 -10.03
C LEU A 411 -21.87 -25.10 -10.55
N ASP A 412 -21.06 -26.09 -10.94
CA ASP A 412 -21.48 -27.44 -11.30
C ASP A 412 -21.51 -28.40 -10.09
N ASN A 413 -21.07 -27.98 -8.91
CA ASN A 413 -21.35 -28.69 -7.66
C ASN A 413 -22.80 -28.44 -7.21
N ASP A 414 -23.38 -29.39 -6.48
CA ASP A 414 -24.63 -29.16 -5.76
C ASP A 414 -24.49 -28.06 -4.70
N LEU A 415 -25.61 -27.48 -4.30
CA LEU A 415 -25.69 -26.60 -3.12
C LEU A 415 -25.21 -27.34 -1.86
N LEU A 416 -24.71 -26.59 -0.87
CA LEU A 416 -24.46 -27.14 0.46
C LEU A 416 -25.71 -27.82 1.01
N ASP A 417 -25.56 -28.97 1.65
CA ASP A 417 -26.69 -29.83 2.05
C ASP A 417 -27.79 -29.09 2.84
N PRO A 418 -27.49 -28.22 3.83
CA PRO A 418 -28.54 -27.48 4.54
C PRO A 418 -29.35 -26.52 3.66
N LEU A 419 -28.82 -26.09 2.51
CA LEU A 419 -29.45 -25.11 1.63
C LEU A 419 -30.40 -25.73 0.58
N LYS A 420 -30.21 -27.02 0.24
CA LYS A 420 -30.92 -27.70 -0.86
C LYS A 420 -32.44 -27.57 -0.75
N ASP A 421 -32.98 -27.79 0.45
CA ASP A 421 -34.43 -27.75 0.69
C ASP A 421 -34.91 -26.39 1.23
N ALA A 422 -34.00 -25.57 1.75
CA ALA A 422 -34.34 -24.31 2.41
C ALA A 422 -34.52 -23.15 1.43
N LEU A 423 -33.65 -23.04 0.41
CA LEU A 423 -33.56 -21.83 -0.44
C LEU A 423 -34.85 -21.50 -1.17
N GLY A 424 -35.62 -22.49 -1.62
CA GLY A 424 -36.88 -22.26 -2.33
C GLY A 424 -37.97 -21.54 -1.51
N SER A 425 -37.79 -21.45 -0.19
CA SER A 425 -38.69 -20.71 0.71
C SER A 425 -38.19 -19.31 1.08
N VAL A 426 -36.94 -18.97 0.74
CA VAL A 426 -36.28 -17.72 1.11
C VAL A 426 -36.66 -16.62 0.14
N ARG A 427 -37.26 -15.53 0.64
CA ARG A 427 -37.67 -14.38 -0.19
C ARG A 427 -36.69 -13.23 -0.05
N ILE A 428 -35.82 -13.02 -1.04
CA ILE A 428 -34.84 -11.93 -1.04
C ILE A 428 -35.35 -10.78 -1.91
N LYS A 429 -36.17 -9.89 -1.34
CA LYS A 429 -36.66 -8.69 -2.04
C LYS A 429 -35.60 -7.60 -2.08
N HIS A 430 -34.85 -7.42 -1.00
CA HIS A 430 -33.82 -6.39 -0.84
C HIS A 430 -32.45 -7.01 -0.58
N VAL A 431 -31.39 -6.27 -0.90
CA VAL A 431 -29.99 -6.64 -0.63
C VAL A 431 -29.27 -5.43 -0.04
N ALA A 432 -28.57 -5.63 1.08
CA ALA A 432 -27.73 -4.62 1.71
C ALA A 432 -26.32 -5.18 1.92
N ILE A 433 -25.28 -4.47 1.46
CA ILE A 433 -23.89 -4.78 1.76
C ILE A 433 -23.40 -3.80 2.82
N ILE A 434 -22.98 -4.32 3.96
CA ILE A 434 -22.32 -3.56 5.02
C ILE A 434 -20.84 -3.86 4.93
N LEU A 435 -20.09 -2.97 4.27
CA LEU A 435 -18.64 -3.04 4.20
C LEU A 435 -18.10 -2.36 5.46
N MET A 436 -17.20 -3.05 6.16
CA MET A 436 -16.75 -2.65 7.49
C MET A 436 -15.26 -2.34 7.46
N GLU A 437 -14.95 -1.06 7.64
CA GLU A 437 -13.59 -0.51 7.62
C GLU A 437 -12.69 -1.10 8.70
N ALA A 438 -11.47 -1.52 8.33
CA ALA A 438 -10.42 -1.98 9.23
C ALA A 438 -10.88 -3.00 10.29
N LEU A 439 -11.83 -3.88 9.93
CA LEU A 439 -12.48 -4.77 10.88
C LEU A 439 -11.72 -6.10 11.03
N ARG A 440 -11.21 -6.35 12.24
CA ARG A 440 -10.58 -7.62 12.62
C ARG A 440 -11.60 -8.74 12.77
N VAL A 441 -11.36 -9.86 12.09
CA VAL A 441 -12.21 -11.06 12.18
C VAL A 441 -12.29 -11.63 13.59
N GLU A 442 -11.25 -11.45 14.42
CA GLU A 442 -11.23 -11.93 15.81
C GLU A 442 -12.22 -11.19 16.73
N LEU A 443 -12.74 -10.05 16.26
CA LEU A 443 -13.76 -9.26 16.93
C LEU A 443 -15.10 -9.32 16.19
N PHE A 444 -15.30 -10.30 15.30
CA PHE A 444 -16.55 -10.50 14.59
C PHE A 444 -17.13 -11.92 14.79
N PRO A 445 -17.67 -12.24 15.98
CA PRO A 445 -17.59 -11.51 17.24
C PRO A 445 -16.29 -11.85 17.99
N ILE A 446 -16.05 -11.22 19.15
CA ILE A 446 -15.03 -11.74 20.07
C ILE A 446 -15.43 -13.15 20.55
N GLN A 447 -14.49 -14.09 20.51
CA GLN A 447 -14.71 -15.48 20.90
C GLN A 447 -13.99 -15.84 22.20
N LYS A 448 -14.73 -16.40 23.17
CA LYS A 448 -14.19 -16.89 24.43
C LYS A 448 -13.20 -18.04 24.19
N ASN A 449 -12.08 -18.04 24.92
CA ASN A 449 -10.97 -19.00 24.76
C ASN A 449 -10.28 -18.97 23.38
N SER A 450 -10.44 -17.89 22.62
CA SER A 450 -9.62 -17.64 21.43
C SER A 450 -8.27 -17.05 21.82
N ARG A 451 -7.29 -17.08 20.91
CA ARG A 451 -5.99 -16.43 21.14
C ARG A 451 -6.12 -14.93 21.44
N PHE A 452 -7.09 -14.24 20.83
CA PHE A 452 -7.34 -12.83 21.11
C PHE A 452 -7.91 -12.65 22.52
N TYR A 453 -8.83 -13.51 22.95
CA TYR A 453 -9.33 -13.55 24.32
C TYR A 453 -8.19 -13.77 25.33
N ASP A 454 -7.33 -14.78 25.10
CA ASP A 454 -6.21 -15.08 25.98
C ASP A 454 -5.26 -13.88 26.12
N MET A 455 -4.99 -13.17 25.03
CA MET A 455 -4.19 -11.93 25.05
C MET A 455 -4.84 -10.82 25.89
N VAL A 456 -6.16 -10.65 25.82
CA VAL A 456 -6.88 -9.72 26.69
C VAL A 456 -6.79 -10.15 28.15
N MET A 457 -6.95 -11.45 28.44
CA MET A 457 -6.83 -11.98 29.79
C MET A 457 -5.43 -11.73 30.38
N GLU A 458 -4.38 -12.06 29.62
CA GLU A 458 -2.98 -11.81 30.00
C GLU A 458 -2.70 -10.32 30.25
N ALA A 459 -3.27 -9.42 29.45
CA ALA A 459 -3.11 -7.98 29.64
C ALA A 459 -3.82 -7.45 30.90
N ASN A 460 -4.78 -8.20 31.44
CA ASN A 460 -5.48 -7.94 32.70
C ASN A 460 -4.95 -8.82 33.85
N ASP A 461 -3.83 -9.53 33.67
CA ASP A 461 -3.22 -10.34 34.73
C ASP A 461 -2.93 -9.48 35.97
N GLY A 462 -3.50 -9.89 37.10
CA GLY A 462 -3.42 -9.15 38.37
C GLY A 462 -4.66 -8.32 38.70
N GLU A 463 -5.64 -8.22 37.81
CA GLU A 463 -6.99 -7.81 38.21
C GLU A 463 -7.60 -8.87 39.15
N ALA A 464 -8.24 -8.41 40.23
CA ALA A 464 -8.78 -9.29 41.26
C ALA A 464 -10.01 -10.10 40.79
N ASP A 465 -10.63 -9.71 39.66
CA ASP A 465 -11.91 -10.24 39.21
C ASP A 465 -11.93 -10.56 37.70
N VAL A 466 -11.62 -11.81 37.37
CA VAL A 466 -11.75 -12.38 36.02
C VAL A 466 -13.20 -12.34 35.51
N GLN A 467 -14.21 -12.37 36.40
CA GLN A 467 -15.61 -12.29 35.98
C GLN A 467 -15.94 -10.90 35.44
N GLU A 468 -15.32 -9.85 35.99
CA GLU A 468 -15.49 -8.48 35.51
C GLU A 468 -14.86 -8.26 34.12
N VAL A 469 -13.70 -8.85 33.84
CA VAL A 469 -13.12 -8.86 32.47
C VAL A 469 -14.09 -9.56 31.50
N ASN A 470 -14.59 -10.74 31.87
CA ASN A 470 -15.56 -11.47 31.06
C ASN A 470 -16.86 -10.70 30.86
N ARG A 471 -17.35 -9.98 31.88
CA ARG A 471 -18.53 -9.10 31.79
C ARG A 471 -18.30 -8.02 30.73
N ARG A 472 -17.18 -7.28 30.79
CA ARG A 472 -16.83 -6.28 29.77
C ARG A 472 -16.76 -6.86 28.36
N LEU A 473 -16.15 -8.04 28.21
CA LEU A 473 -16.03 -8.71 26.91
C LEU A 473 -17.37 -9.22 26.35
N ALA A 474 -18.28 -9.69 27.21
CA ALA A 474 -19.63 -10.10 26.81
C ALA A 474 -20.44 -8.94 26.20
N TYR A 475 -20.08 -7.69 26.50
CA TYR A 475 -20.72 -6.50 25.92
C TYR A 475 -19.87 -5.79 24.86
N LEU A 476 -18.78 -6.41 24.39
CA LEU A 476 -17.96 -5.83 23.32
C LEU A 476 -18.65 -5.94 21.95
N THR A 477 -19.17 -7.12 21.60
CA THR A 477 -19.79 -7.39 20.28
C THR A 477 -21.07 -8.26 20.33
N PRO A 478 -22.08 -7.93 21.16
CA PRO A 478 -23.29 -8.75 21.30
C PRO A 478 -24.18 -8.78 20.04
N ASN A 479 -24.25 -7.69 19.26
CA ASN A 479 -25.07 -7.67 18.04
C ASN A 479 -24.41 -8.49 16.93
N ILE A 480 -23.09 -8.40 16.78
CA ILE A 480 -22.31 -9.21 15.86
C ILE A 480 -22.38 -10.70 16.25
N ASP A 481 -22.37 -11.01 17.55
CA ASP A 481 -22.58 -12.39 18.00
C ASP A 481 -23.94 -12.92 17.52
N SER A 482 -25.00 -12.12 17.63
CA SER A 482 -26.31 -12.46 17.08
C SER A 482 -26.31 -12.60 15.55
N ILE A 483 -25.64 -11.68 14.83
CA ILE A 483 -25.49 -11.71 13.36
C ILE A 483 -24.83 -12.99 12.87
N THR A 484 -23.77 -13.43 13.55
CA THR A 484 -22.95 -14.61 13.19
C THR A 484 -23.51 -15.92 13.75
N GLY A 485 -24.51 -15.84 14.62
CA GLY A 485 -25.24 -16.98 15.14
C GLY A 485 -24.72 -17.54 16.47
N GLY A 486 -24.28 -16.68 17.37
CA GLY A 486 -23.98 -17.01 18.77
C GLY A 486 -22.65 -17.73 18.98
N ILE A 487 -21.65 -17.46 18.13
CA ILE A 487 -20.36 -18.17 18.14
C ILE A 487 -19.35 -17.60 19.15
N GLY A 488 -19.64 -16.44 19.76
CA GLY A 488 -18.77 -15.76 20.71
C GLY A 488 -18.60 -16.50 22.05
N GLY A 489 -19.59 -17.28 22.46
CA GLY A 489 -19.52 -18.12 23.67
C GLY A 489 -19.58 -17.33 24.99
N PHE A 490 -20.08 -16.09 24.95
CA PHE A 490 -20.38 -15.29 26.13
C PHE A 490 -21.86 -15.42 26.52
N ASP A 491 -22.15 -15.28 27.81
CA ASP A 491 -23.53 -15.21 28.28
C ASP A 491 -24.03 -13.77 28.15
N HIS A 492 -25.08 -13.60 27.36
CA HIS A 492 -25.75 -12.32 27.16
C HIS A 492 -27.14 -12.33 27.81
N SER A 493 -27.43 -13.17 28.80
CA SER A 493 -28.77 -13.24 29.42
C SER A 493 -29.03 -12.12 30.44
N GLU A 494 -27.98 -11.61 31.08
CA GLU A 494 -28.08 -10.46 31.97
C GLU A 494 -28.21 -9.18 31.13
N ASP A 495 -29.06 -8.25 31.57
CA ASP A 495 -29.10 -6.91 31.01
C ASP A 495 -28.20 -5.99 31.84
N SER A 496 -27.47 -5.11 31.15
CA SER A 496 -26.58 -4.14 31.79
C SER A 496 -27.05 -2.72 31.48
N GLU A 497 -27.29 -1.92 32.53
CA GLU A 497 -27.52 -0.48 32.37
C GLU A 497 -26.27 0.25 31.84
N GLU A 498 -25.08 -0.27 32.13
CA GLU A 498 -23.80 0.25 31.66
C GLU A 498 -23.56 -0.05 30.17
N PHE A 499 -24.10 -1.19 29.71
CA PHE A 499 -23.93 -1.71 28.35
C PHE A 499 -25.28 -2.09 27.73
N PRO A 500 -26.13 -1.11 27.39
CA PRO A 500 -27.46 -1.39 26.89
C PRO A 500 -27.38 -2.05 25.51
N ARG A 501 -28.05 -3.21 25.36
CA ARG A 501 -28.31 -3.79 24.05
C ARG A 501 -29.43 -3.01 23.36
N ASN A 502 -29.22 -2.71 22.10
CA ASN A 502 -30.11 -1.88 21.30
C ASN A 502 -30.89 -2.64 20.24
N TRP A 503 -30.55 -3.91 20.01
CA TRP A 503 -31.24 -4.82 19.11
C TRP A 503 -31.30 -6.22 19.71
N GLN A 504 -32.37 -6.95 19.39
CA GLN A 504 -32.60 -8.32 19.83
C GLN A 504 -33.04 -9.15 18.64
N ASP A 505 -32.17 -10.07 18.21
CA ASP A 505 -32.45 -10.94 17.07
C ASP A 505 -33.69 -11.81 17.30
N GLN A 506 -34.68 -11.68 16.42
CA GLN A 506 -35.91 -12.47 16.43
C GLN A 506 -35.81 -13.73 15.54
N THR A 507 -34.65 -13.98 14.96
CA THR A 507 -34.43 -15.11 14.05
C THR A 507 -34.62 -16.44 14.78
N LYS A 508 -35.34 -17.36 14.12
CA LYS A 508 -35.58 -18.71 14.65
C LYS A 508 -34.27 -19.47 14.88
N GLU A 509 -34.21 -20.28 15.94
CA GLU A 509 -33.10 -21.18 16.19
C GLU A 509 -32.78 -22.08 14.97
N GLY A 510 -31.50 -22.21 14.66
CA GLY A 510 -31.02 -22.93 13.47
C GLY A 510 -31.02 -22.10 12.18
N PHE A 511 -31.47 -20.84 12.22
CA PHE A 511 -31.45 -19.91 11.10
C PHE A 511 -30.59 -18.67 11.40
N GLY A 512 -30.30 -17.88 10.37
CA GLY A 512 -29.50 -16.66 10.46
C GLY A 512 -28.50 -16.47 9.31
N GLY A 513 -28.30 -17.49 8.48
CA GLY A 513 -27.46 -17.41 7.29
C GLY A 513 -26.08 -18.03 7.42
N ILE A 514 -25.19 -17.66 6.50
CA ILE A 514 -23.91 -18.32 6.26
C ILE A 514 -22.78 -17.42 6.74
N ASN A 515 -22.01 -17.88 7.70
CA ASN A 515 -20.77 -17.25 8.13
C ASN A 515 -19.57 -17.97 7.52
N VAL A 516 -18.72 -17.24 6.80
CA VAL A 516 -17.55 -17.82 6.10
C VAL A 516 -16.32 -17.71 6.99
N ILE A 517 -15.69 -18.85 7.25
CA ILE A 517 -14.47 -18.97 8.06
C ILE A 517 -13.27 -19.15 7.12
N GLY A 518 -12.25 -18.32 7.26
CA GLY A 518 -11.02 -18.38 6.44
C GLY A 518 -10.95 -17.35 5.30
N ALA A 519 -11.90 -16.42 5.23
CA ALA A 519 -11.93 -15.39 4.20
C ALA A 519 -10.79 -14.36 4.34
N THR A 520 -10.26 -13.92 3.20
CA THR A 520 -9.29 -12.82 3.12
C THR A 520 -9.78 -11.70 2.21
N THR A 521 -9.27 -10.48 2.40
CA THR A 521 -9.46 -9.39 1.46
C THR A 521 -8.52 -9.50 0.26
N ALA A 522 -8.95 -8.94 -0.88
CA ALA A 522 -8.12 -8.75 -2.06
C ALA A 522 -7.15 -7.56 -1.94
N SER A 523 -7.38 -6.66 -0.99
CA SER A 523 -6.53 -5.48 -0.77
C SER A 523 -6.64 -4.98 0.68
N THR A 524 -5.52 -4.60 1.28
CA THR A 524 -5.48 -3.92 2.59
C THR A 524 -5.53 -2.39 2.47
N LEU A 525 -5.79 -1.88 1.27
CA LEU A 525 -6.15 -0.48 1.01
C LEU A 525 -7.66 -0.41 0.76
N SER A 526 -8.38 0.38 1.56
CA SER A 526 -9.84 0.45 1.60
C SER A 526 -10.46 0.70 0.23
N THR A 527 -9.99 1.72 -0.49
CA THR A 527 -10.51 2.08 -1.83
C THR A 527 -10.35 0.95 -2.85
N LYS A 528 -9.19 0.29 -2.90
CA LYS A 528 -8.98 -0.90 -3.75
C LYS A 528 -9.89 -2.08 -3.37
N SER A 529 -10.24 -2.22 -2.10
CA SER A 529 -11.15 -3.28 -1.65
C SER A 529 -12.58 -3.10 -2.19
N PHE A 530 -13.02 -1.87 -2.50
CA PHE A 530 -14.35 -1.61 -3.10
C PHE A 530 -14.55 -2.40 -4.38
N ALA A 531 -13.58 -2.34 -5.29
CA ALA A 531 -13.65 -3.02 -6.58
C ALA A 531 -13.80 -4.54 -6.41
N ALA A 532 -13.16 -5.12 -5.39
CA ALA A 532 -13.30 -6.55 -5.10
C ALA A 532 -14.68 -6.91 -4.56
N ASN A 533 -15.18 -6.15 -3.58
CA ASN A 533 -16.46 -6.41 -2.93
C ASN A 533 -17.66 -6.12 -3.85
N LEU A 534 -17.62 -5.03 -4.62
CA LEU A 534 -18.73 -4.62 -5.50
C LEU A 534 -18.71 -5.26 -6.88
N CYS A 535 -17.53 -5.59 -7.40
CA CYS A 535 -17.38 -6.04 -8.79
C CYS A 535 -16.86 -7.47 -8.93
N GLY A 536 -16.50 -8.14 -7.83
CA GLY A 536 -15.91 -9.48 -7.91
C GLY A 536 -14.60 -9.51 -8.69
N THR A 537 -13.84 -8.41 -8.64
CA THR A 537 -12.60 -8.20 -9.41
C THR A 537 -11.38 -8.11 -8.50
N TRP A 538 -10.24 -8.55 -9.03
CA TRP A 538 -8.95 -8.35 -8.40
C TRP A 538 -8.41 -6.93 -8.69
N PRO A 539 -7.95 -6.18 -7.67
CA PRO A 539 -7.32 -4.88 -7.90
C PRO A 539 -5.90 -5.05 -8.49
N MET A 540 -5.35 -3.95 -9.00
CA MET A 540 -4.00 -3.84 -9.55
C MET A 540 -2.97 -3.56 -8.45
N ALA A 541 -1.78 -4.17 -8.59
CA ALA A 541 -0.61 -3.83 -7.79
C ALA A 541 0.10 -2.60 -8.35
N VAL A 542 -0.54 -1.45 -8.16
CA VAL A 542 -0.03 -0.11 -8.46
C VAL A 542 -0.28 0.77 -7.24
N GLU A 543 0.49 1.84 -7.14
CA GLU A 543 0.32 2.81 -6.06
C GLU A 543 -1.04 3.49 -6.15
N ASN A 544 -1.74 3.63 -5.03
CA ASN A 544 -3.05 4.29 -4.96
C ASN A 544 -4.14 3.61 -5.82
N PHE A 545 -5.34 4.17 -5.84
CA PHE A 545 -6.54 3.59 -6.46
C PHE A 545 -6.73 4.02 -7.93
N ASP A 546 -5.79 3.62 -8.79
CA ASP A 546 -5.86 3.88 -10.24
C ASP A 546 -7.05 3.20 -10.94
N GLU A 547 -7.68 2.22 -10.30
CA GLU A 547 -8.98 1.68 -10.73
C GLU A 547 -10.07 2.78 -10.82
N ALA A 548 -9.93 3.87 -10.05
CA ALA A 548 -10.79 5.05 -10.14
C ALA A 548 -10.77 5.74 -11.51
N ASP A 549 -9.71 5.56 -12.30
CA ASP A 549 -9.53 6.21 -13.61
C ASP A 549 -9.64 5.20 -14.79
N THR A 550 -9.97 3.93 -14.51
CA THR A 550 -10.13 2.88 -15.52
C THR A 550 -11.53 2.24 -15.50
N GLU A 551 -11.83 1.36 -16.45
CA GLU A 551 -13.10 0.62 -16.46
C GLU A 551 -12.95 -0.74 -15.80
N SER A 552 -13.87 -1.07 -14.87
CA SER A 552 -13.91 -2.40 -14.27
C SER A 552 -14.10 -3.45 -15.37
N TYR A 553 -13.25 -4.48 -15.36
CA TYR A 553 -13.28 -5.52 -16.39
C TYR A 553 -14.41 -6.54 -16.20
N GLN A 554 -15.13 -6.45 -15.08
CA GLN A 554 -16.40 -7.12 -14.81
C GLN A 554 -17.46 -6.11 -14.37
N PRO A 555 -18.74 -6.31 -14.74
CA PRO A 555 -19.83 -5.51 -14.22
C PRO A 555 -19.93 -5.60 -12.69
N CYS A 556 -20.18 -4.47 -12.03
CA CYS A 556 -20.37 -4.38 -10.60
C CYS A 556 -21.84 -4.52 -10.20
N LEU A 557 -22.15 -4.84 -8.95
CA LEU A 557 -23.52 -5.05 -8.47
C LEU A 557 -24.50 -3.91 -8.83
N PRO A 558 -24.20 -2.61 -8.63
CA PRO A 558 -25.10 -1.53 -9.07
C PRO A 558 -25.41 -1.57 -10.57
N GLN A 559 -24.41 -1.87 -11.40
CA GLN A 559 -24.55 -1.99 -12.85
C GLN A 559 -25.39 -3.21 -13.22
N ILE A 560 -25.23 -4.33 -12.50
CA ILE A 560 -26.08 -5.53 -12.67
C ILE A 560 -27.53 -5.20 -12.31
N MET A 561 -27.78 -4.52 -11.19
CA MET A 561 -29.14 -4.11 -10.81
C MET A 561 -29.76 -3.19 -11.87
N SER A 562 -28.97 -2.27 -12.42
CA SER A 562 -29.37 -1.40 -13.54
C SER A 562 -29.71 -2.21 -14.80
N LEU A 563 -28.93 -3.24 -15.13
CA LEU A 563 -29.23 -4.16 -16.23
C LEU A 563 -30.56 -4.88 -16.00
N LEU A 564 -30.78 -5.43 -14.81
CA LEU A 564 -32.03 -6.14 -14.49
C LEU A 564 -33.26 -5.21 -14.54
N ASN A 565 -33.09 -3.91 -14.32
CA ASN A 565 -34.17 -2.94 -14.47
C ASN A 565 -34.64 -2.76 -15.92
N GLY A 566 -33.73 -2.88 -16.88
CA GLY A 566 -34.04 -2.67 -18.30
C GLY A 566 -35.02 -3.71 -18.88
N ASN A 567 -35.14 -4.87 -18.24
CA ASN A 567 -36.07 -5.94 -18.64
C ASN A 567 -37.48 -5.78 -18.06
N LYS A 568 -37.68 -4.80 -17.17
CA LYS A 568 -38.91 -4.68 -16.37
C LYS A 568 -39.85 -3.63 -16.95
N PRO A 569 -41.17 -3.85 -16.88
CA PRO A 569 -42.15 -2.84 -17.28
C PRO A 569 -42.01 -1.58 -16.43
N GLU A 570 -42.43 -0.44 -16.97
CA GLU A 570 -42.64 0.75 -16.14
C GLU A 570 -43.79 0.46 -15.16
N THR A 571 -43.52 0.53 -13.85
CA THR A 571 -44.55 0.37 -12.83
C THR A 571 -45.45 1.61 -12.86
N PRO A 572 -46.78 1.49 -13.04
CA PRO A 572 -47.67 2.63 -12.90
C PRO A 572 -47.62 3.14 -11.44
N PRO A 573 -47.55 4.46 -11.20
CA PRO A 573 -47.58 5.01 -9.85
C PRO A 573 -48.91 4.68 -9.17
N GLY A 574 -48.85 3.92 -8.07
CA GLY A 574 -49.82 4.01 -6.98
C GLY A 574 -51.28 3.61 -7.26
N GLU A 575 -51.55 2.42 -7.79
CA GLU A 575 -52.80 1.75 -7.39
C GLU A 575 -52.59 1.17 -5.97
N GLY A 576 -53.12 1.90 -4.98
CA GLY A 576 -53.03 1.55 -3.57
C GLY A 576 -53.51 0.13 -3.28
N LYS A 577 -52.96 -0.48 -2.22
CA LYS A 577 -53.37 -1.78 -1.66
C LYS A 577 -54.89 -1.99 -1.85
N GLN A 578 -55.29 -2.97 -2.67
CA GLN A 578 -56.63 -3.53 -2.50
C GLN A 578 -56.67 -4.19 -1.13
N PRO A 579 -57.52 -3.75 -0.19
CA PRO A 579 -57.46 -4.17 1.21
C PRO A 579 -57.72 -5.67 1.46
N ASN A 580 -58.10 -6.43 0.42
CA ASN A 580 -58.52 -7.82 0.52
C ASN A 580 -57.76 -8.79 -0.41
N SER A 581 -56.63 -8.40 -1.01
CA SER A 581 -55.84 -9.33 -1.81
C SER A 581 -55.05 -10.29 -0.92
N THR A 582 -55.38 -11.58 -0.96
CA THR A 582 -54.67 -12.67 -0.28
C THR A 582 -53.50 -13.22 -1.09
N THR A 583 -53.22 -12.66 -2.28
CA THR A 583 -52.09 -13.06 -3.11
C THR A 583 -50.81 -12.40 -2.61
N VAL A 584 -49.80 -13.20 -2.25
CA VAL A 584 -48.44 -12.73 -1.98
C VAL A 584 -47.97 -11.93 -3.19
N GLU A 585 -47.53 -10.70 -2.94
CA GLU A 585 -47.07 -9.81 -4.00
C GLU A 585 -45.78 -10.34 -4.63
N ASP A 586 -45.78 -10.43 -5.95
CA ASP A 586 -44.62 -10.87 -6.73
C ASP A 586 -43.66 -9.68 -6.93
N PHE A 587 -42.71 -9.52 -6.01
CA PHE A 587 -41.69 -8.47 -6.10
C PHE A 587 -40.65 -8.76 -7.20
N THR A 588 -40.65 -9.95 -7.82
CA THR A 588 -39.57 -10.31 -8.77
C THR A 588 -39.57 -9.42 -10.00
N GLU A 589 -40.71 -8.80 -10.35
CA GLU A 589 -40.87 -7.83 -11.43
C GLU A 589 -40.60 -6.37 -11.02
N TYR A 590 -40.26 -6.11 -9.76
CA TYR A 590 -39.95 -4.76 -9.28
C TYR A 590 -38.56 -4.32 -9.69
N LYS A 591 -38.44 -3.05 -10.11
CA LYS A 591 -37.15 -2.43 -10.40
C LYS A 591 -36.35 -2.23 -9.12
N TRP A 592 -35.04 -2.41 -9.19
CA TRP A 592 -34.07 -2.10 -8.15
C TRP A 592 -33.78 -0.61 -8.08
N ARG A 593 -33.66 -0.09 -6.86
CA ARG A 593 -33.13 1.23 -6.54
C ARG A 593 -31.81 1.04 -5.80
N THR A 594 -30.77 1.75 -6.23
CA THR A 594 -29.39 1.57 -5.76
C THR A 594 -28.91 2.74 -4.90
N GLY A 595 -28.26 2.48 -3.77
CA GLY A 595 -27.79 3.53 -2.86
C GLY A 595 -26.44 3.23 -2.20
N LEU A 596 -25.54 4.21 -2.16
CA LEU A 596 -24.29 4.19 -1.39
C LEU A 596 -24.40 5.16 -0.21
N PHE A 597 -24.10 4.69 1.00
CA PHE A 597 -24.21 5.45 2.25
C PHE A 597 -22.90 5.43 3.03
N GLU A 598 -22.34 6.60 3.29
CA GLU A 598 -21.06 6.77 3.97
C GLU A 598 -21.15 8.00 4.89
N SER A 599 -20.67 7.89 6.13
CA SER A 599 -20.59 9.03 7.05
C SER A 599 -19.27 9.81 6.91
N MET A 600 -18.44 9.44 5.93
CA MET A 600 -17.09 9.92 5.73
C MET A 600 -16.84 10.47 4.32
N THR A 601 -15.65 11.01 4.13
CA THR A 601 -15.24 11.58 2.84
C THR A 601 -15.01 10.51 1.78
N GLU A 602 -15.65 10.71 0.64
CA GLU A 602 -15.58 9.88 -0.56
C GLU A 602 -14.48 10.36 -1.54
N THR A 603 -13.82 11.48 -1.27
CA THR A 603 -12.86 12.07 -2.22
C THR A 603 -11.43 11.56 -2.05
N PHE A 604 -11.15 10.86 -0.95
CA PHE A 604 -9.83 10.27 -0.72
C PHE A 604 -9.52 9.27 -1.84
N ASP A 605 -8.34 9.42 -2.43
CA ASP A 605 -7.84 8.54 -3.49
C ASP A 605 -8.84 8.33 -4.64
N ARG A 606 -9.58 9.40 -4.98
CA ARG A 606 -10.53 9.46 -6.11
C ARG A 606 -11.67 8.42 -6.03
N GLN A 607 -12.03 7.92 -4.85
CA GLN A 607 -13.16 6.99 -4.71
C GLN A 607 -14.45 7.56 -5.34
N ASP A 608 -14.71 8.86 -5.20
CA ASP A 608 -15.85 9.56 -5.80
C ASP A 608 -15.93 9.41 -7.33
N ARG A 609 -14.78 9.29 -8.03
CA ARG A 609 -14.75 9.01 -9.47
C ARG A 609 -15.14 7.58 -9.76
N PHE A 610 -14.67 6.63 -8.95
CA PHE A 610 -15.06 5.23 -9.08
C PHE A 610 -16.57 5.07 -8.88
N ASP A 611 -17.11 5.63 -7.79
CA ASP A 611 -18.53 5.51 -7.43
C ASP A 611 -19.46 6.08 -8.51
N LYS A 612 -19.10 7.22 -9.10
CA LYS A 612 -19.88 7.83 -10.21
C LYS A 612 -19.99 6.91 -11.44
N LYS A 613 -19.01 6.04 -11.70
CA LYS A 613 -19.01 5.10 -12.85
C LYS A 613 -19.87 3.86 -12.60
N LEU A 614 -20.22 3.58 -11.35
CA LEU A 614 -21.00 2.39 -10.99
C LEU A 614 -22.51 2.59 -11.23
N GLY A 615 -22.97 3.84 -11.35
CA GLY A 615 -24.37 4.12 -11.69
C GLY A 615 -25.33 4.02 -10.50
N TRP A 616 -24.90 4.44 -9.31
CA TRP A 616 -25.76 4.56 -8.13
C TRP A 616 -26.90 5.59 -8.35
N ASP A 617 -28.13 5.26 -7.94
CA ASP A 617 -29.25 6.23 -7.95
C ASP A 617 -29.09 7.30 -6.85
N LYS A 618 -28.53 6.89 -5.70
CA LYS A 618 -28.24 7.76 -4.57
C LYS A 618 -26.81 7.51 -4.07
N ILE A 619 -26.02 8.57 -3.94
CA ILE A 619 -24.78 8.57 -3.17
C ILE A 619 -24.98 9.58 -2.04
N LEU A 620 -24.79 9.13 -0.81
CA LEU A 620 -24.80 9.96 0.39
C LEU A 620 -23.48 9.77 1.13
N ALA A 621 -22.61 10.76 0.98
CA ALA A 621 -21.31 10.83 1.65
C ALA A 621 -21.17 12.16 2.41
N LEU A 622 -19.99 12.41 3.00
CA LEU A 622 -19.75 13.57 3.86
C LEU A 622 -20.12 14.92 3.21
N GLN A 623 -19.88 15.10 1.91
CA GLN A 623 -20.21 16.37 1.24
C GLN A 623 -21.72 16.62 1.19
N GLU A 624 -22.51 15.58 0.92
CA GLU A 624 -23.97 15.68 0.84
C GLU A 624 -24.59 15.86 2.24
N LEU A 625 -24.07 15.13 3.24
CA LEU A 625 -24.46 15.32 4.65
C LEU A 625 -24.21 16.75 5.13
N LYS A 626 -23.13 17.39 4.67
CA LYS A 626 -22.80 18.80 4.96
C LYS A 626 -23.71 19.82 4.28
N LYS A 627 -24.31 19.46 3.15
CA LYS A 627 -25.25 20.32 2.43
C LYS A 627 -26.64 20.25 3.04
N ASP A 628 -27.05 19.11 3.58
CA ASP A 628 -28.34 18.96 4.24
C ASP A 628 -28.30 19.49 5.69
N THR A 629 -28.53 20.78 5.83
CA THR A 629 -28.65 21.45 7.15
C THR A 629 -30.05 21.33 7.76
N SER A 630 -30.97 20.59 7.13
CA SER A 630 -32.38 20.50 7.58
C SER A 630 -32.58 19.46 8.68
N ARG A 631 -31.76 18.40 8.71
CA ARG A 631 -31.90 17.27 9.64
C ARG A 631 -31.09 17.42 10.92
N TYR A 632 -29.83 17.81 10.79
CA TYR A 632 -28.92 17.96 11.91
C TYR A 632 -28.39 19.39 11.95
N LYS A 633 -28.33 19.94 13.16
CA LYS A 633 -27.64 21.22 13.37
C LYS A 633 -26.15 20.94 13.59
N PRO A 634 -25.25 21.90 13.31
CA PRO A 634 -23.81 21.71 13.55
C PRO A 634 -23.42 21.34 15.00
N ASN A 635 -24.30 21.56 15.98
CA ASN A 635 -24.09 21.24 17.39
C ASN A 635 -24.80 19.95 17.84
N ASP A 636 -25.44 19.21 16.93
CA ASP A 636 -26.05 17.92 17.26
C ASP A 636 -24.95 16.90 17.61
N PRO A 637 -25.13 16.05 18.65
CA PRO A 637 -24.16 15.00 18.98
C PRO A 637 -23.92 14.01 17.82
N ALA A 638 -24.93 13.78 16.97
CA ALA A 638 -24.80 12.96 15.77
C ALA A 638 -23.95 13.63 14.66
N TYR A 639 -23.75 14.94 14.74
CA TYR A 639 -22.98 15.75 13.80
C TYR A 639 -21.56 16.07 14.30
N GLU A 640 -21.16 15.44 15.40
CA GLU A 640 -19.80 15.51 15.92
C GLU A 640 -18.82 14.95 14.89
N LYS A 641 -17.86 15.78 14.48
CA LYS A 641 -16.78 15.35 13.58
C LYS A 641 -15.79 14.50 14.35
N LEU A 642 -15.54 13.28 13.89
CA LEU A 642 -14.57 12.34 14.43
C LEU A 642 -13.34 12.27 13.51
N GLY A 643 -12.16 12.51 14.08
CA GLY A 643 -10.89 12.48 13.39
C GLY A 643 -10.87 13.34 12.12
N TYR A 644 -10.28 12.78 11.06
CA TYR A 644 -10.16 13.45 9.77
C TYR A 644 -11.15 12.94 8.70
N LEU A 645 -11.79 11.78 8.91
CA LEU A 645 -12.66 11.13 7.92
C LEU A 645 -14.07 11.74 7.83
N GLY A 646 -14.75 12.00 8.94
CA GLY A 646 -16.15 12.41 8.88
C GLY A 646 -16.91 12.41 10.21
N PHE A 647 -18.12 11.88 10.17
CA PHE A 647 -19.04 11.75 11.31
C PHE A 647 -19.19 10.29 11.73
N ALA A 648 -19.72 10.05 12.93
CA ALA A 648 -20.17 8.73 13.32
C ALA A 648 -21.35 8.27 12.44
N GLU A 649 -21.44 6.97 12.18
CA GLU A 649 -22.44 6.36 11.30
C GLU A 649 -23.91 6.65 11.66
N PRO A 650 -24.32 6.81 12.95
CA PRO A 650 -25.69 7.14 13.31
C PRO A 650 -26.29 8.38 12.63
N VAL A 651 -25.46 9.29 12.10
CA VAL A 651 -25.91 10.43 11.29
C VAL A 651 -26.68 10.00 10.03
N LEU A 652 -26.48 8.76 9.56
CA LEU A 652 -27.08 8.24 8.34
C LEU A 652 -28.50 7.69 8.55
N GLU A 653 -28.90 7.39 9.79
CA GLU A 653 -30.19 6.77 10.12
C GLU A 653 -31.40 7.38 9.38
N PRO A 654 -31.66 8.69 9.44
CA PRO A 654 -32.85 9.25 8.83
C PRO A 654 -32.82 9.15 7.29
N TYR A 655 -31.65 9.12 6.68
CA TYR A 655 -31.51 8.99 5.23
C TYR A 655 -31.70 7.55 4.76
N ILE A 656 -31.22 6.58 5.54
CA ILE A 656 -31.45 5.15 5.27
C ILE A 656 -32.94 4.85 5.39
N ARG A 657 -33.62 5.36 6.43
CA ARG A 657 -35.07 5.21 6.61
C ARG A 657 -35.85 5.77 5.42
N ASP A 658 -35.49 6.96 4.94
CA ASP A 658 -36.14 7.56 3.78
C ASP A 658 -35.91 6.76 2.50
N PHE A 659 -34.68 6.29 2.27
CA PHE A 659 -34.38 5.46 1.11
C PHE A 659 -35.19 4.16 1.08
N ILE A 660 -35.36 3.51 2.24
CA ILE A 660 -36.23 2.34 2.39
C ILE A 660 -37.68 2.72 2.13
N ALA A 661 -38.18 3.78 2.78
CA ALA A 661 -39.58 4.20 2.67
C ALA A 661 -39.95 4.58 1.23
N GLU A 662 -39.06 5.29 0.53
CA GLU A 662 -39.27 5.65 -0.87
C GLU A 662 -39.22 4.42 -1.79
N ALA A 663 -38.30 3.48 -1.57
CA ALA A 663 -38.26 2.23 -2.34
C ALA A 663 -39.56 1.42 -2.18
N GLU A 664 -40.07 1.29 -0.95
CA GLU A 664 -41.34 0.60 -0.68
C GLU A 664 -42.53 1.33 -1.29
N ALA A 665 -42.60 2.67 -1.16
CA ALA A 665 -43.68 3.48 -1.73
C ALA A 665 -43.75 3.39 -3.26
N GLU A 666 -42.61 3.25 -3.93
CA GLU A 666 -42.50 3.14 -5.39
C GLU A 666 -42.59 1.70 -5.91
N ARG A 667 -42.81 0.71 -5.04
CA ARG A 667 -42.76 -0.73 -5.40
C ARG A 667 -41.43 -1.08 -6.08
N ARG A 668 -40.34 -0.63 -5.48
CA ARG A 668 -38.97 -0.91 -5.90
C ARG A 668 -38.26 -1.79 -4.87
N ARG A 669 -37.29 -2.55 -5.37
CA ARG A 669 -36.36 -3.34 -4.56
C ARG A 669 -35.20 -2.46 -4.16
N MET A 670 -34.57 -2.75 -3.03
CA MET A 670 -33.41 -2.00 -2.56
C MET A 670 -32.14 -2.80 -2.80
N PHE A 671 -31.16 -2.18 -3.43
CA PHE A 671 -29.75 -2.58 -3.33
C PHE A 671 -28.99 -1.43 -2.68
N MET A 672 -28.49 -1.63 -1.45
CA MET A 672 -27.66 -0.61 -0.80
C MET A 672 -26.29 -1.14 -0.44
N MET A 673 -25.30 -0.25 -0.48
CA MET A 673 -24.02 -0.44 0.18
C MET A 673 -23.86 0.63 1.25
N HIS A 674 -23.44 0.22 2.44
CA HIS A 674 -23.02 1.11 3.50
C HIS A 674 -21.57 0.80 3.86
N PHE A 675 -20.68 1.80 3.77
CA PHE A 675 -19.30 1.68 4.22
C PHE A 675 -19.12 2.40 5.56
N THR A 676 -18.73 1.66 6.59
CA THR A 676 -18.47 2.22 7.93
C THR A 676 -17.08 2.84 7.99
N SER A 677 -16.77 3.62 9.03
CA SER A 677 -15.51 4.36 9.12
C SER A 677 -14.91 4.48 10.52
N ILE A 678 -15.69 4.33 11.59
CA ILE A 678 -15.24 4.65 12.95
C ILE A 678 -14.08 3.78 13.46
N THR A 679 -13.94 2.58 12.92
CA THR A 679 -12.89 1.60 13.23
C THR A 679 -11.55 1.93 12.56
N HIS A 680 -11.50 2.94 11.69
CA HIS A 680 -10.25 3.49 11.16
C HIS A 680 -9.48 4.29 12.21
N HIS A 681 -8.15 4.35 12.07
CA HIS A 681 -7.34 5.21 12.91
C HIS A 681 -7.77 6.69 12.74
N PRO A 682 -7.75 7.53 13.79
CA PRO A 682 -7.10 7.34 15.10
C PRO A 682 -7.99 6.74 16.21
N TRP A 683 -9.07 6.03 15.85
CA TRP A 683 -9.99 5.37 16.79
C TRP A 683 -10.65 6.31 17.79
N GLU A 684 -11.14 7.43 17.29
CA GLU A 684 -11.92 8.38 18.07
C GLU A 684 -13.35 7.88 18.27
N LEU A 685 -13.93 8.22 19.42
CA LEU A 685 -15.31 7.93 19.74
C LEU A 685 -16.10 9.23 19.90
N PRO A 686 -17.40 9.24 19.57
CA PRO A 686 -18.27 10.35 19.89
C PRO A 686 -18.28 10.64 21.39
N SER A 687 -18.36 11.92 21.74
CA SER A 687 -18.40 12.42 23.12
C SER A 687 -19.53 11.85 23.97
N TRP A 688 -20.62 11.42 23.33
CA TRP A 688 -21.80 10.82 23.98
C TRP A 688 -21.67 9.31 24.22
N PHE A 689 -20.67 8.64 23.64
CA PHE A 689 -20.45 7.21 23.81
C PHE A 689 -19.42 6.95 24.92
N ASN A 690 -19.84 6.26 25.97
CA ASN A 690 -18.97 5.94 27.11
C ASN A 690 -17.78 5.08 26.67
N LYS A 691 -16.64 5.21 27.34
CA LYS A 691 -15.44 4.39 27.11
C LYS A 691 -15.30 3.32 28.19
N THR A 692 -14.72 2.19 27.83
CA THR A 692 -14.47 1.05 28.71
C THR A 692 -13.02 0.62 28.56
N THR A 693 -12.33 0.37 29.65
CA THR A 693 -10.97 -0.16 29.59
C THR A 693 -11.03 -1.68 29.38
N TYR A 694 -10.53 -2.16 28.26
CA TYR A 694 -10.33 -3.58 27.97
C TYR A 694 -8.89 -4.01 28.20
N LEU A 695 -7.93 -3.12 27.95
CA LEU A 695 -6.50 -3.37 28.12
C LEU A 695 -5.88 -2.23 28.97
N PRO A 696 -5.62 -2.46 30.27
CA PRO A 696 -5.33 -1.38 31.23
C PRO A 696 -3.94 -0.77 31.11
N THR A 697 -3.01 -1.40 30.38
CA THR A 697 -1.62 -0.93 30.31
C THR A 697 -1.39 0.01 29.12
N LYS A 698 -0.51 1.00 29.30
CA LYS A 698 -0.14 1.94 28.23
C LYS A 698 0.47 1.27 27.00
N ARG A 699 0.99 0.04 27.16
CA ARG A 699 1.54 -0.74 26.04
C ARG A 699 0.48 -1.07 25.00
N HIS A 700 -0.76 -1.29 25.43
CA HIS A 700 -1.88 -1.76 24.61
C HIS A 700 -2.87 -0.65 24.26
N GLN A 701 -2.48 0.62 24.44
CA GLN A 701 -3.40 1.76 24.40
C GLN A 701 -4.15 1.87 23.06
N ASP A 702 -3.49 1.60 21.94
CA ASP A 702 -4.11 1.73 20.62
C ASP A 702 -5.09 0.59 20.33
N LEU A 703 -4.75 -0.63 20.73
CA LEU A 703 -5.67 -1.76 20.66
C LEU A 703 -6.89 -1.54 21.58
N ASP A 704 -6.71 -0.96 22.77
CA ASP A 704 -7.80 -0.61 23.69
C ASP A 704 -8.77 0.42 23.09
N LYS A 705 -8.24 1.48 22.45
CA LYS A 705 -9.06 2.46 21.72
C LYS A 705 -9.82 1.79 20.57
N TYR A 706 -9.14 0.93 19.81
CA TYR A 706 -9.77 0.19 18.72
C TYR A 706 -10.92 -0.69 19.23
N MET A 707 -10.73 -1.46 20.30
CA MET A 707 -11.80 -2.27 20.91
C MET A 707 -13.00 -1.40 21.32
N ASN A 708 -12.78 -0.18 21.79
CA ASN A 708 -13.87 0.76 22.07
C ASN A 708 -14.61 1.21 20.80
N THR A 709 -13.90 1.46 19.69
CA THR A 709 -14.55 1.74 18.39
C THR A 709 -15.31 0.54 17.85
N ILE A 710 -14.84 -0.67 18.11
CA ILE A 710 -15.55 -1.92 17.78
C ILE A 710 -16.85 -2.02 18.57
N ARG A 711 -16.88 -1.68 19.87
CA ARG A 711 -18.14 -1.64 20.63
C ARG A 711 -19.13 -0.62 20.07
N HIS A 712 -18.66 0.55 19.65
CA HIS A 712 -19.53 1.53 18.98
C HIS A 712 -20.02 1.01 17.63
N HIS A 713 -19.15 0.38 16.85
CA HIS A 713 -19.50 -0.23 15.58
C HIS A 713 -20.58 -1.31 15.75
N ASP A 714 -20.42 -2.21 16.72
CA ASP A 714 -21.44 -3.22 17.08
C ASP A 714 -22.78 -2.57 17.46
N TYR A 715 -22.76 -1.50 18.25
CA TYR A 715 -23.97 -0.71 18.55
C TYR A 715 -24.62 -0.18 17.26
N TRP A 716 -23.85 0.39 16.33
CA TRP A 716 -24.40 0.86 15.06
C TRP A 716 -24.99 -0.28 14.21
N LEU A 717 -24.33 -1.44 14.13
CA LEU A 717 -24.87 -2.61 13.44
C LEU A 717 -26.20 -3.05 14.04
N GLY A 718 -26.33 -3.05 15.37
CA GLY A 718 -27.60 -3.27 16.06
C GLY A 718 -28.68 -2.25 15.65
N GLN A 719 -28.36 -0.96 15.61
CA GLN A 719 -29.32 0.07 15.16
C GLN A 719 -29.74 -0.15 13.71
N LEU A 720 -28.80 -0.51 12.83
CA LEU A 720 -29.10 -0.75 11.43
C LEU A 720 -30.04 -1.94 11.23
N MET A 721 -29.81 -3.04 11.95
CA MET A 721 -30.73 -4.19 11.93
C MET A 721 -32.11 -3.81 12.48
N LYS A 722 -32.16 -3.03 13.56
CA LYS A 722 -33.41 -2.50 14.10
C LYS A 722 -34.15 -1.59 13.12
N ILE A 723 -33.44 -0.77 12.32
CA ILE A 723 -34.06 0.03 11.25
C ILE A 723 -34.76 -0.89 10.25
N PHE A 724 -34.13 -1.99 9.83
CA PHE A 724 -34.75 -2.94 8.90
C PHE A 724 -35.98 -3.65 9.50
N GLU A 725 -35.98 -3.93 10.80
CA GLU A 725 -37.14 -4.49 11.51
C GLU A 725 -38.29 -3.48 11.61
N GLU A 726 -38.01 -2.26 12.07
CA GLU A 726 -39.01 -1.20 12.25
C GLU A 726 -39.61 -0.70 10.93
N THR A 727 -38.84 -0.77 9.84
CA THR A 727 -39.34 -0.47 8.49
C THR A 727 -40.03 -1.66 7.82
N GLY A 728 -40.03 -2.84 8.46
CA GLY A 728 -40.77 -4.02 8.01
C GLY A 728 -40.12 -4.79 6.86
N ILE A 729 -38.85 -4.54 6.54
CA ILE A 729 -38.14 -5.19 5.43
C ILE A 729 -37.19 -6.32 5.87
N ALA A 730 -36.96 -6.50 7.18
CA ALA A 730 -35.96 -7.43 7.71
C ALA A 730 -36.14 -8.88 7.19
N ASP A 731 -37.38 -9.38 7.13
CA ASP A 731 -37.69 -10.75 6.69
C ASP A 731 -37.52 -10.98 5.19
N GLU A 732 -37.36 -9.92 4.39
CA GLU A 732 -37.15 -9.99 2.94
C GLU A 732 -35.81 -9.36 2.49
N THR A 733 -34.88 -9.11 3.42
CA THR A 733 -33.58 -8.46 3.14
C THR A 733 -32.41 -9.42 3.36
N LEU A 734 -31.61 -9.64 2.32
CA LEU A 734 -30.28 -10.24 2.46
C LEU A 734 -29.29 -9.16 2.91
N VAL A 735 -28.72 -9.30 4.10
CA VAL A 735 -27.66 -8.42 4.60
C VAL A 735 -26.32 -9.14 4.51
N VAL A 736 -25.37 -8.58 3.77
CA VAL A 736 -24.02 -9.11 3.60
C VAL A 736 -23.06 -8.25 4.41
N PHE A 737 -22.46 -8.82 5.44
CA PHE A 737 -21.41 -8.17 6.23
C PHE A 737 -20.06 -8.62 5.68
N ALA A 738 -19.20 -7.68 5.32
CA ALA A 738 -17.83 -7.98 4.91
C ALA A 738 -16.85 -6.97 5.51
N GLY A 739 -15.73 -7.44 6.04
CA GLY A 739 -14.60 -6.54 6.32
C GLY A 739 -13.94 -6.09 5.01
N ASP A 740 -13.55 -4.83 4.92
CA ASP A 740 -12.79 -4.34 3.77
C ASP A 740 -11.33 -4.83 3.84
N HIS A 741 -10.75 -4.77 5.03
CA HIS A 741 -9.48 -5.33 5.48
C HIS A 741 -9.46 -5.44 7.02
N GLY A 742 -8.42 -6.08 7.57
CA GLY A 742 -8.20 -6.14 9.02
C GLY A 742 -7.23 -5.06 9.53
N GLN A 743 -6.72 -5.20 10.74
CA GLN A 743 -5.82 -4.20 11.35
C GLN A 743 -4.76 -4.86 12.21
N ALA A 744 -3.49 -4.70 11.83
CA ALA A 744 -2.34 -5.13 12.62
C ALA A 744 -1.98 -4.09 13.68
N PHE A 745 -1.71 -4.57 14.89
CA PHE A 745 -1.23 -3.75 16.00
C PHE A 745 0.17 -4.19 16.44
N THR A 746 0.77 -3.46 17.37
CA THR A 746 2.10 -3.78 17.94
C THR A 746 2.17 -5.13 18.64
N GLU A 747 1.01 -5.68 19.03
CA GLU A 747 0.80 -7.02 19.57
C GLU A 747 1.01 -8.11 18.52
N ASP A 748 0.74 -7.81 17.25
CA ASP A 748 0.88 -8.73 16.12
C ASP A 748 2.26 -8.61 15.48
N ASN A 749 2.71 -7.39 15.17
CA ASN A 749 3.92 -7.11 14.41
C ASN A 749 4.56 -5.80 14.90
N LYS A 750 5.87 -5.61 14.67
CA LYS A 750 6.55 -4.34 14.92
C LYS A 750 5.96 -3.16 14.13
N LYS A 751 5.41 -3.44 12.95
CA LYS A 751 4.67 -2.46 12.15
C LYS A 751 3.18 -2.47 12.53
N GLN A 752 2.61 -1.29 12.74
CA GLN A 752 1.17 -1.07 13.00
C GLN A 752 0.47 -0.62 11.71
N GLY A 753 -0.79 -1.03 11.53
CA GLY A 753 -1.60 -0.69 10.36
C GLY A 753 -1.28 -1.51 9.11
N THR A 754 -1.88 -1.11 7.99
CA THR A 754 -1.80 -1.83 6.71
C THR A 754 -0.65 -1.40 5.81
N TYR A 755 -0.10 -0.21 6.03
CA TYR A 755 0.95 0.38 5.19
C TYR A 755 2.24 -0.46 5.22
N GLU A 756 2.58 -1.02 4.06
CA GLU A 756 3.71 -1.93 3.81
C GLU A 756 3.84 -3.04 4.85
N ASN A 757 2.70 -3.51 5.35
CA ASN A 757 2.61 -4.47 6.42
C ASN A 757 1.87 -5.72 5.96
N GLY A 758 2.66 -6.70 5.53
CA GLY A 758 2.17 -7.99 5.05
C GLY A 758 1.68 -8.94 6.15
N HIS A 759 1.44 -8.50 7.39
CA HIS A 759 0.99 -9.38 8.47
C HIS A 759 -0.46 -9.87 8.30
N ILE A 760 -0.74 -11.15 8.54
CA ILE A 760 -2.04 -11.80 8.29
C ILE A 760 -3.26 -11.10 8.92
N SER A 761 -3.09 -10.41 10.06
CA SER A 761 -4.18 -9.67 10.73
C SER A 761 -4.72 -8.48 9.91
N ASN A 762 -3.97 -8.00 8.90
CA ASN A 762 -4.48 -7.01 7.93
C ASN A 762 -5.36 -7.64 6.85
N PHE A 763 -5.33 -8.96 6.66
CA PHE A 763 -5.92 -9.63 5.50
C PHE A 763 -7.17 -10.42 5.82
N ARG A 764 -7.22 -11.06 7.00
CA ARG A 764 -8.39 -11.85 7.41
C ARG A 764 -9.55 -10.93 7.72
N ILE A 765 -10.68 -11.20 7.08
CA ILE A 765 -11.90 -10.41 7.19
C ILE A 765 -13.08 -11.34 7.49
N PRO A 766 -14.12 -10.87 8.19
CA PRO A 766 -15.38 -11.59 8.23
C PRO A 766 -16.11 -11.46 6.88
N ILE A 767 -16.83 -12.52 6.49
CA ILE A 767 -17.84 -12.48 5.42
C ILE A 767 -19.06 -13.27 5.92
N THR A 768 -20.21 -12.61 6.06
CA THR A 768 -21.45 -13.22 6.53
C THR A 768 -22.62 -12.83 5.61
N PHE A 769 -23.34 -13.83 5.11
CA PHE A 769 -24.58 -13.67 4.34
C PHE A 769 -25.77 -13.95 5.26
N ARG A 770 -26.39 -12.90 5.78
CA ARG A 770 -27.47 -12.99 6.76
C ARG A 770 -28.85 -12.83 6.11
N HIS A 771 -29.74 -13.76 6.43
CA HIS A 771 -31.17 -13.66 6.17
C HIS A 771 -31.91 -14.48 7.22
N PRO A 772 -33.02 -13.99 7.83
CA PRO A 772 -33.72 -14.70 8.92
C PRO A 772 -34.23 -16.10 8.54
N GLN A 773 -34.46 -16.33 7.23
CA GLN A 773 -34.95 -17.60 6.68
C GLN A 773 -33.85 -18.50 6.11
N LEU A 774 -32.58 -18.06 6.11
CA LEU A 774 -31.47 -18.92 5.68
C LEU A 774 -31.03 -19.81 6.86
N PRO A 775 -30.78 -21.12 6.62
CA PRO A 775 -30.16 -21.98 7.62
C PRO A 775 -28.85 -21.40 8.14
N ARG A 776 -28.59 -21.58 9.43
CA ARG A 776 -27.34 -21.16 10.06
C ARG A 776 -26.22 -22.12 9.67
N ILE A 777 -25.18 -21.60 9.03
CA ILE A 777 -24.04 -22.39 8.56
C ILE A 777 -22.73 -21.67 8.92
N GLN A 778 -21.84 -22.38 9.61
CA GLN A 778 -20.43 -21.98 9.76
C GLN A 778 -19.64 -22.72 8.68
N TYR A 779 -19.21 -22.01 7.64
CA TYR A 779 -18.64 -22.61 6.45
C TYR A 779 -17.15 -22.28 6.30
N GLU A 780 -16.31 -23.29 6.46
CA GLU A 780 -14.87 -23.17 6.25
C GLU A 780 -14.53 -23.14 4.76
N ALA A 781 -14.06 -21.99 4.29
CA ALA A 781 -13.55 -21.81 2.94
C ALA A 781 -12.49 -20.71 2.92
N ASN A 782 -11.32 -21.03 2.36
CA ASN A 782 -10.25 -20.06 2.07
C ASN A 782 -10.63 -19.20 0.86
N ALA A 783 -11.74 -18.46 0.98
CA ALA A 783 -12.28 -17.57 -0.03
C ALA A 783 -11.62 -16.19 0.05
N THR A 784 -11.85 -15.39 -0.98
CA THR A 784 -11.49 -13.96 -0.98
C THR A 784 -12.73 -13.12 -1.24
N SER A 785 -12.71 -11.82 -0.90
CA SER A 785 -13.83 -10.88 -1.09
C SER A 785 -14.44 -10.89 -2.50
N ILE A 786 -13.70 -11.28 -3.54
CA ILE A 786 -14.22 -11.48 -4.90
C ILE A 786 -15.31 -12.58 -5.01
N SER A 787 -15.50 -13.38 -3.96
CA SER A 787 -16.53 -14.43 -3.85
C SER A 787 -17.90 -13.86 -3.42
N ILE A 788 -17.96 -12.61 -2.96
CA ILE A 788 -19.19 -11.98 -2.47
C ILE A 788 -20.22 -11.82 -3.59
N LEU A 789 -19.83 -11.14 -4.67
CA LEU A 789 -20.71 -10.91 -5.82
C LEU A 789 -21.29 -12.22 -6.40
N PRO A 790 -20.47 -13.22 -6.78
CA PRO A 790 -21.03 -14.46 -7.33
C PRO A 790 -21.94 -15.19 -6.32
N THR A 791 -21.67 -15.10 -5.02
CA THR A 791 -22.56 -15.68 -3.99
C THR A 791 -23.90 -14.95 -3.91
N ILE A 792 -23.94 -13.62 -4.01
CA ILE A 792 -25.20 -12.86 -4.04
C ILE A 792 -26.04 -13.26 -5.26
N LEU A 793 -25.43 -13.38 -6.44
CA LEU A 793 -26.15 -13.82 -7.64
C LEU A 793 -26.66 -15.26 -7.49
N ASP A 794 -25.82 -16.18 -7.01
CA ASP A 794 -26.22 -17.59 -6.78
C ASP A 794 -27.36 -17.68 -5.75
N LEU A 795 -27.37 -16.83 -4.70
CA LEU A 795 -28.47 -16.74 -3.73
C LEU A 795 -29.77 -16.30 -4.40
N LEU A 796 -29.73 -15.19 -5.15
CA LEU A 796 -30.90 -14.63 -5.84
C LEU A 796 -31.50 -15.61 -6.87
N ILE A 797 -30.65 -16.37 -7.56
CA ILE A 797 -31.06 -17.39 -8.53
C ILE A 797 -31.73 -18.58 -7.82
N ASN A 798 -31.07 -19.18 -6.83
CA ASN A 798 -31.54 -20.44 -6.22
C ASN A 798 -32.66 -20.22 -5.20
N SER A 799 -32.86 -19.00 -4.70
CA SER A 799 -34.02 -18.65 -3.89
C SER A 799 -35.27 -18.32 -4.70
N GLY A 800 -35.17 -18.27 -6.05
CA GLY A 800 -36.28 -17.86 -6.91
C GLY A 800 -36.66 -16.38 -6.75
N SER A 801 -35.74 -15.55 -6.24
CA SER A 801 -35.98 -14.12 -5.97
C SER A 801 -35.71 -13.22 -7.19
N LEU A 802 -35.62 -13.81 -8.38
CA LEU A 802 -35.49 -13.13 -9.66
C LEU A 802 -36.60 -13.62 -10.59
N SER A 803 -37.05 -12.74 -11.49
CA SER A 803 -37.95 -13.17 -12.58
C SER A 803 -37.23 -14.19 -13.45
N LYS A 804 -37.97 -14.94 -14.27
CA LYS A 804 -37.36 -15.97 -15.14
C LYS A 804 -36.29 -15.39 -16.08
N VAL A 805 -36.51 -14.18 -16.60
CA VAL A 805 -35.57 -13.51 -17.51
C VAL A 805 -34.33 -13.02 -16.76
N ASP A 806 -34.53 -12.46 -15.57
CA ASP A 806 -33.44 -11.99 -14.73
C ASP A 806 -32.59 -13.14 -14.20
N ALA A 807 -33.21 -14.27 -13.83
CA ALA A 807 -32.53 -15.48 -13.39
C ALA A 807 -31.66 -16.08 -14.51
N GLU A 808 -32.15 -16.11 -15.75
CA GLU A 808 -31.37 -16.56 -16.92
C GLU A 808 -30.18 -15.61 -17.18
N THR A 809 -30.41 -14.30 -17.07
CA THR A 809 -29.36 -13.26 -17.25
C THR A 809 -28.28 -13.38 -16.18
N ALA A 810 -28.69 -13.45 -14.91
CA ALA A 810 -27.79 -13.62 -13.76
C ALA A 810 -27.03 -14.95 -13.82
N SER A 811 -27.69 -16.05 -14.19
CA SER A 811 -27.06 -17.36 -14.37
C SER A 811 -26.01 -17.33 -15.47
N ASP A 812 -26.25 -16.58 -16.54
CA ASP A 812 -25.27 -16.43 -17.62
C ASP A 812 -24.04 -15.62 -17.19
N LEU A 813 -24.24 -14.52 -16.47
CA LEU A 813 -23.18 -13.64 -15.93
C LEU A 813 -22.36 -14.31 -14.84
N LEU A 814 -23.00 -15.10 -13.96
CA LEU A 814 -22.37 -15.76 -12.82
C LEU A 814 -21.15 -16.61 -13.23
N TYR A 815 -21.19 -17.24 -14.40
CA TYR A 815 -20.07 -18.04 -14.93
C TYR A 815 -18.88 -17.20 -15.44
N ASP A 816 -19.03 -15.89 -15.61
CA ASP A 816 -17.96 -15.00 -16.07
C ASP A 816 -17.10 -14.47 -14.93
N TYR A 817 -17.55 -14.53 -13.67
CA TYR A 817 -16.78 -14.03 -12.53
C TYR A 817 -15.64 -14.96 -12.16
N GLU A 818 -14.51 -14.40 -11.70
CA GLU A 818 -13.33 -15.16 -11.27
C GLU A 818 -13.60 -15.92 -9.96
N GLY A 819 -14.32 -15.29 -9.02
CA GLY A 819 -14.67 -15.88 -7.71
C GLY A 819 -15.55 -17.13 -7.79
N GLN A 820 -15.56 -17.89 -6.70
CA GLN A 820 -16.44 -19.06 -6.50
C GLN A 820 -17.59 -18.69 -5.55
N SER A 821 -18.76 -19.30 -5.73
CA SER A 821 -19.88 -19.11 -4.79
C SER A 821 -19.63 -19.89 -3.50
N VAL A 822 -19.92 -19.30 -2.34
CA VAL A 822 -19.84 -20.03 -1.06
C VAL A 822 -21.13 -20.81 -0.72
N LEU A 823 -22.13 -20.82 -1.60
CA LEU A 823 -23.33 -21.67 -1.44
C LEU A 823 -23.09 -23.13 -1.82
N ARG A 824 -21.92 -23.44 -2.34
CA ARG A 824 -21.53 -24.75 -2.89
C ARG A 824 -20.17 -25.13 -2.33
N PRO A 825 -19.86 -26.44 -2.24
CA PRO A 825 -18.52 -26.90 -1.87
C PRO A 825 -17.44 -26.15 -2.66
N TYR A 826 -16.54 -25.47 -1.94
CA TYR A 826 -15.48 -24.65 -2.52
C TYR A 826 -14.46 -25.60 -3.14
N ARG A 827 -13.97 -25.29 -4.35
CA ARG A 827 -12.95 -26.12 -5.00
C ARG A 827 -11.58 -25.48 -4.77
N PRO A 828 -10.75 -26.07 -3.88
CA PRO A 828 -9.44 -25.50 -3.59
C PRO A 828 -8.43 -25.76 -4.72
N ALA A 829 -8.63 -26.83 -5.50
CA ALA A 829 -7.86 -27.16 -6.70
C ALA A 829 -8.70 -27.95 -7.72
N GLN A 830 -8.30 -27.93 -8.99
CA GLN A 830 -8.90 -28.69 -10.08
C GLN A 830 -7.88 -28.98 -11.20
N ASP A 831 -7.71 -30.25 -11.56
CA ASP A 831 -6.82 -30.70 -12.64
C ASP A 831 -5.36 -30.20 -12.51
N GLY A 832 -4.87 -30.08 -11.28
CA GLY A 832 -3.53 -29.55 -10.94
C GLY A 832 -3.46 -28.03 -10.80
N ARG A 833 -4.52 -27.29 -11.16
CA ARG A 833 -4.62 -25.84 -10.94
C ARG A 833 -5.14 -25.58 -9.52
N ARG A 834 -4.65 -24.51 -8.88
CA ARG A 834 -5.07 -24.10 -7.54
C ARG A 834 -5.96 -22.86 -7.61
N ALA A 835 -6.90 -22.75 -6.67
CA ALA A 835 -7.62 -21.50 -6.45
C ALA A 835 -6.72 -20.54 -5.67
N TRP A 836 -6.05 -19.65 -6.40
CA TRP A 836 -5.11 -18.68 -5.85
C TRP A 836 -5.81 -17.46 -5.25
N ASN A 837 -5.29 -16.99 -4.12
CA ASN A 837 -5.73 -15.78 -3.45
C ASN A 837 -4.56 -14.79 -3.40
N PHE A 838 -4.80 -13.60 -3.93
CA PHE A 838 -3.84 -12.50 -3.98
C PHE A 838 -4.32 -11.38 -3.07
N ALA A 839 -3.40 -10.65 -2.46
CA ALA A 839 -3.79 -9.49 -1.67
C ALA A 839 -2.79 -8.36 -1.81
N ILE A 840 -3.27 -7.26 -2.39
CA ILE A 840 -2.51 -6.02 -2.49
C ILE A 840 -2.31 -5.44 -1.10
N VAL A 841 -1.08 -5.05 -0.77
CA VAL A 841 -0.77 -4.43 0.51
C VAL A 841 -0.65 -2.93 0.30
N ASN A 842 -1.34 -2.16 1.15
CA ASN A 842 -1.30 -0.70 1.18
C ASN A 842 0.17 -0.21 1.16
N SER A 843 0.57 0.74 0.33
CA SER A 843 -0.19 1.61 -0.59
C SER A 843 -0.57 1.01 -1.94
N GLY A 844 0.06 -0.09 -2.34
CA GLY A 844 -0.43 -0.93 -3.44
C GLY A 844 0.64 -1.53 -4.36
N ALA A 845 1.87 -1.00 -4.38
CA ALA A 845 2.93 -1.54 -5.25
C ALA A 845 4.22 -1.97 -4.52
N GLY A 846 4.25 -1.93 -3.17
CA GLY A 846 5.42 -2.37 -2.39
C GLY A 846 5.57 -3.89 -2.31
N ILE A 847 4.54 -4.57 -1.81
CA ILE A 847 4.52 -6.02 -1.55
C ILE A 847 3.17 -6.64 -1.92
N LEU A 848 3.16 -7.94 -2.20
CA LEU A 848 1.97 -8.71 -2.55
C LEU A 848 1.86 -9.96 -1.66
N GLY A 849 0.71 -10.14 -1.02
CA GLY A 849 0.36 -11.39 -0.32
C GLY A 849 -0.19 -12.43 -1.28
N VAL A 850 0.24 -13.68 -1.14
CA VAL A 850 -0.19 -14.82 -1.97
C VAL A 850 -0.41 -16.03 -1.10
N THR A 851 -1.55 -16.69 -1.30
CA THR A 851 -1.86 -18.03 -0.78
C THR A 851 -2.71 -18.78 -1.81
N SER A 852 -3.03 -20.04 -1.55
CA SER A 852 -4.01 -20.78 -2.35
C SER A 852 -4.94 -21.58 -1.43
N ALA A 853 -6.17 -21.79 -1.86
CA ALA A 853 -7.22 -22.36 -1.02
C ALA A 853 -6.97 -23.83 -0.61
N ASP A 854 -6.03 -24.51 -1.25
CA ASP A 854 -5.62 -25.89 -0.97
C ASP A 854 -4.46 -26.03 0.04
N THR A 855 -3.95 -24.92 0.56
CA THR A 855 -2.84 -24.93 1.53
C THR A 855 -3.04 -23.94 2.68
N HIS A 856 -2.19 -24.08 3.69
CA HIS A 856 -2.01 -23.16 4.81
C HIS A 856 -0.80 -22.23 4.63
N TRP A 857 0.00 -22.44 3.58
CA TRP A 857 1.16 -21.60 3.30
C TRP A 857 0.77 -20.23 2.78
N ARG A 858 1.53 -19.23 3.21
CA ARG A 858 1.37 -17.85 2.78
C ARG A 858 2.72 -17.24 2.45
N LEU A 859 2.81 -16.64 1.27
CA LEU A 859 3.98 -15.92 0.78
C LEU A 859 3.65 -14.43 0.69
N VAL A 860 4.45 -13.59 1.33
CA VAL A 860 4.51 -12.16 1.06
C VAL A 860 5.74 -11.94 0.19
N LEU A 861 5.51 -11.58 -1.08
CA LEU A 861 6.58 -11.34 -2.04
C LEU A 861 6.84 -9.84 -2.25
N PRO A 862 8.10 -9.45 -2.46
CA PRO A 862 8.47 -8.08 -2.73
C PRO A 862 8.23 -7.73 -4.20
N LEU A 863 7.62 -6.57 -4.45
CA LEU A 863 7.48 -6.00 -5.80
C LEU A 863 8.58 -4.97 -6.08
N THR A 864 9.24 -4.47 -5.04
CA THR A 864 10.40 -3.58 -5.10
C THR A 864 11.63 -4.23 -4.46
N LYS A 865 12.81 -3.61 -4.57
CA LYS A 865 14.05 -4.11 -3.95
C LYS A 865 14.19 -3.76 -2.46
N LYS A 866 13.17 -3.15 -1.86
CA LYS A 866 13.18 -2.68 -0.46
C LYS A 866 12.68 -3.74 0.52
N PHE A 867 11.96 -4.75 0.05
CA PHE A 867 11.37 -5.80 0.88
C PHE A 867 12.01 -7.16 0.65
N ALA A 868 12.08 -7.96 1.71
CA ALA A 868 12.43 -9.36 1.61
C ALA A 868 11.19 -10.20 1.30
N TYR A 869 11.38 -11.38 0.71
CA TYR A 869 10.36 -12.42 0.73
C TYR A 869 10.13 -12.86 2.17
N ARG A 870 8.87 -13.13 2.52
CA ARG A 870 8.47 -13.69 3.81
C ARG A 870 7.47 -14.80 3.60
N MET A 871 7.70 -15.97 4.19
CA MET A 871 6.78 -17.11 4.09
C MET A 871 6.47 -17.70 5.47
N THR A 872 5.21 -18.06 5.68
CA THR A 872 4.72 -18.67 6.91
C THR A 872 3.82 -19.87 6.59
N ASP A 873 3.85 -20.88 7.45
CA ASP A 873 2.80 -21.90 7.56
C ASP A 873 1.76 -21.43 8.60
N LEU A 874 0.56 -21.06 8.15
CA LEU A 874 -0.50 -20.55 9.02
C LEU A 874 -1.17 -21.63 9.88
N LEU A 875 -0.92 -22.91 9.64
CA LEU A 875 -1.42 -24.00 10.47
C LEU A 875 -0.59 -24.13 11.74
N SER A 876 0.74 -24.15 11.63
CA SER A 876 1.64 -24.23 12.78
C SER A 876 1.98 -22.87 13.41
N ASP A 877 1.90 -21.78 12.63
CA ASP A 877 2.16 -20.41 13.09
C ASP A 877 1.05 -19.44 12.61
N PRO A 878 -0.17 -19.54 13.18
CA PRO A 878 -1.33 -18.76 12.73
C PRO A 878 -1.22 -17.25 12.95
N GLY A 879 -0.30 -16.80 13.81
CA GLY A 879 -0.01 -15.38 14.03
C GLY A 879 1.33 -14.94 13.45
N GLU A 880 1.93 -15.75 12.57
CA GLU A 880 3.14 -15.47 11.82
C GLU A 880 4.33 -14.90 12.64
N ALA A 881 4.55 -15.45 13.83
CA ALA A 881 5.58 -15.05 14.77
C ALA A 881 7.00 -15.52 14.36
N ASP A 882 7.12 -16.62 13.62
CA ASP A 882 8.40 -17.20 13.17
C ASP A 882 8.40 -17.46 11.65
N PRO A 883 8.35 -16.40 10.82
CA PRO A 883 8.36 -16.53 9.38
C PRO A 883 9.76 -16.87 8.83
N VAL A 884 9.81 -17.56 7.69
CA VAL A 884 11.03 -17.65 6.87
C VAL A 884 11.19 -16.34 6.12
N VAL A 885 12.39 -15.74 6.15
CA VAL A 885 12.69 -14.47 5.47
C VAL A 885 13.90 -14.63 4.57
N SER A 886 13.83 -14.15 3.32
CA SER A 886 14.95 -14.20 2.39
C SER A 886 14.93 -13.06 1.38
N TRP A 887 16.10 -12.55 1.00
CA TRP A 887 16.24 -11.45 0.03
C TRP A 887 16.30 -11.91 -1.44
N SER A 888 16.12 -13.21 -1.69
CA SER A 888 16.05 -13.77 -3.05
C SER A 888 15.09 -14.96 -3.10
N LEU A 889 14.48 -15.20 -4.26
CA LEU A 889 13.62 -16.37 -4.45
C LEU A 889 14.38 -17.68 -4.24
N SER A 890 15.61 -17.79 -4.73
CA SER A 890 16.44 -18.99 -4.53
C SER A 890 16.75 -19.27 -3.06
N GLY A 891 17.03 -18.20 -2.29
CA GLY A 891 17.20 -18.29 -0.85
C GLY A 891 15.91 -18.72 -0.17
N MET A 892 14.78 -18.07 -0.52
CA MET A 892 13.46 -18.41 0.01
C MET A 892 13.11 -19.89 -0.20
N VAL A 893 13.22 -20.39 -1.43
CA VAL A 893 12.95 -21.80 -1.76
C VAL A 893 13.88 -22.74 -0.99
N SER A 894 15.18 -22.41 -0.87
CA SER A 894 16.13 -23.22 -0.10
C SER A 894 15.81 -23.26 1.40
N ASP A 895 15.46 -22.11 1.97
CA ASP A 895 15.22 -21.96 3.40
C ASP A 895 13.87 -22.58 3.80
N VAL A 896 12.84 -22.41 2.97
CA VAL A 896 11.53 -23.08 3.10
C VAL A 896 11.70 -24.59 2.97
N ARG A 897 12.48 -25.09 2.00
CA ARG A 897 12.76 -26.53 1.87
C ARG A 897 13.34 -27.10 3.16
N ARG A 898 14.26 -26.37 3.80
CA ARG A 898 14.90 -26.79 5.04
C ARG A 898 13.95 -26.73 6.25
N LYS A 899 13.02 -25.77 6.31
CA LYS A 899 12.10 -25.58 7.45
C LYS A 899 10.81 -26.41 7.32
N TYR A 900 10.19 -26.40 6.14
CA TYR A 900 8.84 -26.92 5.89
C TYR A 900 8.80 -28.09 4.88
N GLY A 901 9.92 -28.43 4.23
CA GLY A 901 10.02 -29.57 3.30
C GLY A 901 9.85 -29.22 1.82
N GLU A 902 9.93 -30.24 0.96
CA GLU A 902 9.97 -30.06 -0.50
C GLU A 902 8.67 -29.47 -1.08
N ASP A 903 7.50 -29.92 -0.59
CA ASP A 903 6.20 -29.49 -1.11
C ASP A 903 5.98 -27.99 -0.88
N ALA A 904 6.34 -27.48 0.30
CA ALA A 904 6.29 -26.06 0.63
C ALA A 904 7.23 -25.24 -0.25
N ALA A 905 8.42 -25.78 -0.54
CA ALA A 905 9.42 -25.12 -1.39
C ALA A 905 8.98 -25.08 -2.87
N ALA A 906 8.39 -26.17 -3.36
CA ALA A 906 7.81 -26.24 -4.69
C ALA A 906 6.63 -25.28 -4.83
N TRP A 907 5.75 -25.22 -3.82
CA TRP A 907 4.65 -24.28 -3.76
C TRP A 907 5.13 -22.82 -3.75
N ALA A 908 6.16 -22.49 -2.98
CA ALA A 908 6.71 -21.12 -2.94
C ALA A 908 7.25 -20.66 -4.30
N ALA A 909 7.91 -21.56 -5.04
CA ALA A 909 8.39 -21.28 -6.39
C ALA A 909 7.24 -21.11 -7.40
N GLU A 910 6.20 -21.95 -7.30
CA GLU A 910 4.98 -21.85 -8.10
C GLU A 910 4.24 -20.54 -7.81
N ALA A 911 4.02 -20.21 -6.54
CA ALA A 911 3.31 -19.02 -6.09
C ALA A 911 3.94 -17.73 -6.64
N GLU A 912 5.27 -17.64 -6.66
CA GLU A 912 5.98 -16.49 -7.22
C GLU A 912 5.77 -16.37 -8.74
N SER A 913 5.86 -17.50 -9.47
CA SER A 913 5.66 -17.52 -10.92
C SER A 913 4.23 -17.10 -11.31
N VAL A 914 3.23 -17.60 -10.57
CA VAL A 914 1.82 -17.25 -10.77
C VAL A 914 1.60 -15.77 -10.45
N ALA A 915 2.16 -15.28 -9.33
CA ALA A 915 2.04 -13.89 -8.91
C ALA A 915 2.61 -12.92 -9.97
N GLN A 916 3.80 -13.19 -10.49
CA GLN A 916 4.39 -12.36 -11.55
C GLN A 916 3.51 -12.27 -12.80
N TRP A 917 2.89 -13.38 -13.21
CA TRP A 917 1.93 -13.37 -14.32
C TRP A 917 0.66 -12.59 -13.96
N TRP A 918 0.12 -12.84 -12.77
CA TRP A 918 -1.09 -12.20 -12.26
C TRP A 918 -0.95 -10.68 -12.25
N LEU A 919 0.19 -10.16 -11.77
CA LEU A 919 0.48 -8.73 -11.73
C LEU A 919 0.32 -8.05 -13.08
N LEU A 920 0.88 -8.66 -14.13
CA LEU A 920 0.76 -8.14 -15.49
C LEU A 920 -0.68 -8.29 -16.00
N GLU A 921 -1.32 -9.43 -15.72
CA GLU A 921 -2.68 -9.70 -16.18
C GLU A 921 -3.70 -8.73 -15.56
N ARG A 922 -3.53 -8.34 -14.29
CA ARG A 922 -4.41 -7.33 -13.67
C ARG A 922 -4.29 -5.99 -14.36
N LYS A 923 -3.07 -5.52 -14.64
CA LYS A 923 -2.85 -4.27 -15.41
C LYS A 923 -3.52 -4.34 -16.78
N ARG A 924 -3.38 -5.48 -17.49
CA ARG A 924 -4.02 -5.70 -18.79
C ARG A 924 -5.55 -5.60 -18.71
N LEU A 925 -6.16 -6.30 -17.75
CA LEU A 925 -7.62 -6.35 -17.61
C LEU A 925 -8.21 -5.00 -17.26
N TRP A 926 -7.57 -4.26 -16.36
CA TRP A 926 -7.92 -2.87 -16.04
C TRP A 926 -7.48 -1.85 -17.09
N ARG A 927 -6.80 -2.28 -18.16
CA ARG A 927 -6.30 -1.42 -19.26
C ARG A 927 -5.38 -0.29 -18.76
N HIS A 928 -4.57 -0.61 -17.77
CA HIS A 928 -3.60 0.32 -17.18
C HIS A 928 -2.36 0.42 -18.08
N THR A 929 -2.29 1.59 -18.73
CA THR A 929 -1.41 2.19 -19.76
C THR A 929 0.07 2.33 -19.56
#